data_AF-A0A2Z6RMF3-F1
#
_entry.id   AF-A0A2Z6RMF3-F1
#
_cell.length_a   1.000
_cell.length_b   1.000
_cell.length_c   1.000
_cell.angle_alpha   90.00
_cell.angle_beta   90.00
_cell.angle_gamma   90.00
#
_symmetry.space_group_name_H-M   'P 1'
#
loop_
_entity.id
_entity.type
_entity.pdbx_description
1 polymer ?
#
loop_
_entity_poly.entity_id
_entity_poly.type
_entity_poly.pdbx_seq_one_letter_code
_entity_poly.pdbx_strand_id
1 'polypeptide(L)'
;MSIEENIEENTQLINKYDVIEPKFGIFKTSDYDLSLKERRAKYNNFDVILCEDCNKETNNYYCYCTYCYNKETDINKKRYMKFGSNVGTFNTSDYNLNLKERRAKYKNFDGIICGSCDNEIYHYNYYCTYCYNKETDIIEKIYMKYGSNFEVLNISDYNLDLKERRAKYKNFDGILCKNCNKEIDNYKCYCTYCYNKETDINKKFHMKYGSNFGILYKSDYNLDVIERKAKNIYFDIILCENCYKEIDNYNCYCTYCYDKETDINKRNHMKYGLNFGVFKGSDYYLSFEERKLKYMNFNVILCEKCHQEIDKQVYYCTFCYNEETLSTKKQYVKYFKTSDYNLNLEERIAKFKKKINKPCLICYNKITNIKKQKYGSEYEIFKTSDYDLNLEKRESKYKDFKIILCEECGREIDKQVYYCLICYNKITDINKQNHMKYGSEFEIFKTSDYDLNLEKRKAKYKDYKVILCETCDQKISKHYYYCLICYNKITNINKRNHMKYGLNFEWFKTSDYDLNLEKRKAKYKDFKIILCEKCNREIDKQLCYCKYCFIKELNYDKKVQMKCVLKTGILKTSDYDLSINEKQTKFENCDSIICEKCNCEIINLHYYRCDKCYSKAGNYERWRMTFGICKHCFDINTTCNCLPSLNQLIKEFEKFNEIYESKVNGNSIFKQPITIISDYDLNEDDRREKCKDYYDILCEKCNKIFSFNDYCHSCDDEKEKKLKELQSELRIFENFYNELYDKETNNLKNSNELRLIIQSNKYIYPKVNRFEGIHLQIKKVITEYIMPIKSELIAIKQSPEVCFHTIRSYCDCYYMETDISEKKRMEFGKCKECLNIHEDLNGCLSCNPQRFQRDFNKWTSGNEIIDRLIQENQLLVRRYGLLEWIPYDRFTNINYIAEGGFAKVYSATWIDGQIKKWSQLSNNWRRNGSTVVALKVLNSSENISEDFLNEALSGYMCVIKCFGITQDPITYDYALVLQYMENGDLRKYLKRTINTLTWKRRMSNIYDICLAIDNIHKHRLMHKDLHPGNIFIDSTFAYIGDFGFCMPANENIKNSTKKNIYGVLPYMAPEILRGKPHTLASDIYSLGVIINEIITVIPPFNNQPHDLYLALDICRGLRPNIRSETPDSLKELIKKCWDAKPENRPTSKEILCKLSDNLSEYKNIPIIRLSYNLNESNEIQLHPLASYTSRLLNFQNLPEPINCPNQQEFTSSRYMKIQTGQVNILRSNECSDCIIVNTD
;
A
#
# COMPACT_ATOMS: atom_id res chain seq x y z
N MET A 1 -11.98 59.86 1.86
CA MET A 1 -11.32 60.70 0.84
C MET A 1 -9.84 60.74 1.15
N SER A 2 -8.91 60.55 0.20
CA SER A 2 -9.04 59.94 -1.14
C SER A 2 -7.64 59.90 -1.76
N ILE A 3 -7.08 58.71 -1.94
CA ILE A 3 -5.98 58.44 -2.87
C ILE A 3 -6.30 57.10 -3.53
N GLU A 4 -6.91 57.19 -4.71
CA GLU A 4 -6.89 56.14 -5.72
C GLU A 4 -5.62 56.33 -6.59
N GLU A 5 -5.51 55.62 -7.71
CA GLU A 5 -4.47 55.80 -8.74
C GLU A 5 -3.01 55.53 -8.32
N ASN A 6 -2.54 54.29 -8.57
CA ASN A 6 -1.49 54.01 -9.58
C ASN A 6 -0.90 52.57 -9.46
N ILE A 7 -1.71 51.53 -9.73
CA ILE A 7 -1.20 50.23 -10.25
C ILE A 7 -2.20 49.65 -11.28
N GLU A 8 -2.37 50.31 -12.41
CA GLU A 8 -2.88 49.69 -13.66
C GLU A 8 -1.84 49.86 -14.77
N GLU A 9 -0.74 49.09 -14.70
CA GLU A 9 0.05 48.69 -15.89
C GLU A 9 1.11 47.64 -15.49
N ASN A 10 0.79 46.35 -15.65
CA ASN A 10 1.73 45.24 -15.99
C ASN A 10 1.06 43.85 -16.12
N THR A 11 -0.26 43.79 -16.39
CA THR A 11 -0.98 42.51 -16.52
C THR A 11 -0.92 41.94 -17.94
N GLN A 12 0.26 41.48 -18.37
CA GLN A 12 0.37 40.63 -19.56
C GLN A 12 1.60 39.70 -19.51
N LEU A 13 1.38 38.43 -19.89
CA LEU A 13 2.39 37.36 -20.02
C LEU A 13 3.10 36.91 -18.73
N ILE A 14 2.44 36.05 -17.95
CA ILE A 14 2.81 34.62 -17.83
C ILE A 14 1.58 33.86 -17.32
N ASN A 15 1.14 32.84 -18.07
CA ASN A 15 0.11 31.92 -17.59
C ASN A 15 0.23 30.56 -18.29
N LYS A 16 0.97 29.60 -17.68
CA LYS A 16 0.96 28.18 -18.11
C LYS A 16 1.43 27.16 -17.05
N TYR A 17 1.12 27.41 -15.79
CA TYR A 17 0.98 26.37 -14.77
C TYR A 17 -0.12 26.83 -13.81
N ASP A 18 -1.04 25.92 -13.45
CA ASP A 18 -2.08 26.19 -12.45
C ASP A 18 -1.45 26.23 -11.05
N VAL A 19 -0.85 27.37 -10.71
CA VAL A 19 -0.52 27.71 -9.33
C VAL A 19 -1.75 28.40 -8.75
N ILE A 20 -2.48 27.69 -7.88
CA ILE A 20 -3.48 28.32 -7.03
C ILE A 20 -2.72 29.21 -6.05
N GLU A 21 -2.81 30.53 -6.23
CA GLU A 21 -2.26 31.47 -5.26
C GLU A 21 -3.00 31.30 -3.92
N PRO A 22 -2.28 31.10 -2.79
CA PRO A 22 -2.92 30.93 -1.49
C PRO A 22 -3.64 32.22 -1.09
N LYS A 23 -4.90 32.09 -0.68
CA LYS A 23 -5.71 33.21 -0.22
C LYS A 23 -5.20 33.68 1.14
N PHE A 24 -4.56 34.85 1.17
CA PHE A 24 -4.07 35.46 2.41
C PHE A 24 -5.20 36.17 3.16
N GLY A 25 -5.42 35.75 4.41
CA GLY A 25 -6.27 36.45 5.38
C GLY A 25 -5.43 37.27 6.36
N ILE A 26 -6.01 38.36 6.89
CA ILE A 26 -5.42 39.11 8.01
C ILE A 26 -6.30 38.92 9.24
N PHE A 27 -5.72 38.38 10.31
CA PHE A 27 -6.34 38.25 11.64
C PHE A 27 -6.07 39.52 12.44
N LYS A 28 -7.14 40.18 12.88
CA LYS A 28 -7.06 41.46 13.60
C LYS A 28 -7.06 41.28 15.12
N THR A 29 -6.57 42.29 15.82
CA THR A 29 -6.73 42.44 17.27
C THR A 29 -8.18 42.33 17.71
N SER A 30 -9.10 43.01 17.01
CA SER A 30 -10.55 42.95 17.26
C SER A 30 -11.20 41.60 16.90
N ASP A 31 -10.50 40.69 16.23
CA ASP A 31 -11.03 39.33 16.01
C ASP A 31 -10.90 38.43 17.24
N TYR A 32 -10.20 38.88 18.29
CA TYR A 32 -10.28 38.22 19.60
C TYR A 32 -11.66 38.37 20.26
N ASP A 33 -12.42 39.42 19.91
CA ASP A 33 -13.75 39.71 20.43
C ASP A 33 -14.81 38.72 19.90
N LEU A 34 -14.54 38.08 18.76
CA LEU A 34 -15.37 37.05 18.15
C LEU A 34 -15.23 35.70 18.89
N SER A 35 -16.32 34.94 18.97
CA SER A 35 -16.28 33.56 19.46
C SER A 35 -15.40 32.67 18.57
N LEU A 36 -14.89 31.57 19.12
CA LEU A 36 -14.05 30.62 18.37
C LEU A 36 -14.79 30.06 17.13
N LYS A 37 -16.12 29.92 17.20
CA LYS A 37 -16.97 29.53 16.08
C LYS A 37 -17.03 30.59 14.97
N GLU A 38 -17.18 31.87 15.34
CA GLU A 38 -17.24 32.99 14.39
C GLU A 38 -15.88 33.24 13.74
N ARG A 39 -14.77 33.17 14.49
CA ARG A 39 -13.42 33.26 13.92
C ARG A 39 -13.17 32.14 12.91
N ARG A 40 -13.53 30.90 13.24
CA ARG A 40 -13.46 29.77 12.30
C ARG A 40 -14.26 30.05 11.03
N ALA A 41 -15.51 30.47 11.15
CA ALA A 41 -16.34 30.82 9.99
C ALA A 41 -15.75 31.97 9.14
N LYS A 42 -15.23 33.03 9.78
CA LYS A 42 -14.60 34.18 9.13
C LYS A 42 -13.35 33.79 8.32
N TYR A 43 -12.55 32.85 8.83
CA TYR A 43 -11.26 32.50 8.24
C TYR A 43 -11.21 31.18 7.45
N ASN A 44 -12.29 30.39 7.41
CA ASN A 44 -12.36 29.08 6.76
C ASN A 44 -11.98 29.06 5.26
N ASN A 45 -11.97 30.21 4.58
CA ASN A 45 -11.76 30.33 3.14
C ASN A 45 -10.39 30.92 2.76
N PHE A 46 -9.45 31.01 3.73
CA PHE A 46 -8.09 31.51 3.53
C PHE A 46 -7.08 30.38 3.81
N ASP A 47 -6.08 30.26 2.94
CA ASP A 47 -5.06 29.20 3.02
C ASP A 47 -3.95 29.55 4.03
N VAL A 48 -3.64 30.85 4.17
CA VAL A 48 -2.66 31.41 5.12
C VAL A 48 -3.26 32.63 5.80
N ILE A 49 -3.18 32.72 7.13
CA ILE A 49 -3.80 33.80 7.90
C ILE A 49 -2.72 34.50 8.74
N LEU A 50 -2.37 35.75 8.44
CA LEU A 50 -1.34 36.52 9.13
C LEU A 50 -1.94 37.42 10.23
N CYS A 51 -1.31 37.48 11.40
CA CYS A 51 -1.71 38.37 12.50
C CYS A 51 -1.17 39.81 12.29
N GLU A 52 -2.04 40.81 12.38
CA GLU A 52 -1.67 42.22 12.15
C GLU A 52 -0.61 42.75 13.14
N ASP A 53 -0.62 42.30 14.40
CA ASP A 53 0.33 42.74 15.45
C ASP A 53 1.79 42.37 15.17
N CYS A 54 2.02 41.22 14.54
CA CYS A 54 3.34 40.56 14.54
C CYS A 54 3.77 39.95 13.21
N ASN A 55 2.92 40.01 12.17
CA ASN A 55 3.14 39.42 10.85
C ASN A 55 3.64 37.97 10.92
N LYS A 56 3.06 37.18 11.84
CA LYS A 56 3.19 35.72 11.91
C LYS A 56 1.89 35.07 11.53
N GLU A 57 2.01 33.90 10.90
CA GLU A 57 0.89 33.02 10.63
C GLU A 57 0.21 32.61 11.95
N THR A 58 -1.12 32.77 11.97
CA THR A 58 -1.97 32.31 13.07
C THR A 58 -2.23 30.82 12.94
N ASN A 59 -2.65 30.16 14.02
CA ASN A 59 -2.95 28.73 13.91
C ASN A 59 -4.31 28.51 13.22
N ASN A 60 -4.31 28.04 11.97
CA ASN A 60 -5.52 27.82 11.18
C ASN A 60 -6.57 26.89 11.85
N TYR A 61 -6.18 26.03 12.79
CA TYR A 61 -7.11 25.13 13.52
C TYR A 61 -7.71 25.79 14.78
N TYR A 62 -6.92 26.58 15.51
CA TYR A 62 -7.34 27.25 16.75
C TYR A 62 -7.77 28.72 16.57
N CYS A 63 -7.56 29.32 15.40
CA CYS A 63 -7.95 30.69 15.04
C CYS A 63 -7.52 31.76 16.07
N TYR A 64 -6.23 31.74 16.43
CA TYR A 64 -5.54 32.83 17.12
C TYR A 64 -4.04 32.87 16.81
N CYS A 65 -3.39 34.01 17.05
CA CYS A 65 -1.95 34.12 16.95
C CYS A 65 -1.27 33.50 18.18
N THR A 66 -0.63 32.34 17.98
CA THR A 66 0.12 31.63 19.04
C THR A 66 1.33 32.43 19.53
N TYR A 67 1.94 33.26 18.68
CA TYR A 67 3.06 34.12 19.06
C TYR A 67 2.64 35.23 20.03
N CYS A 68 1.56 35.96 19.73
CA CYS A 68 1.00 36.97 20.63
C CYS A 68 0.46 36.32 21.92
N TYR A 69 -0.28 35.21 21.81
CA TYR A 69 -0.76 34.45 22.97
C TYR A 69 0.39 34.00 23.89
N ASN A 70 1.52 33.54 23.36
CA ASN A 70 2.64 33.11 24.19
C ASN A 70 3.33 34.30 24.90
N LYS A 71 3.38 35.47 24.25
CA LYS A 71 3.98 36.71 24.81
C LYS A 71 3.12 37.40 25.88
N GLU A 72 1.80 37.29 25.80
CA GLU A 72 0.90 37.88 26.79
C GLU A 72 1.17 37.33 28.20
N THR A 73 1.19 38.17 29.22
CA THR A 73 1.44 37.79 30.62
C THR A 73 0.18 37.84 31.47
N ASP A 74 -0.82 38.62 31.06
CA ASP A 74 -2.14 38.66 31.68
C ASP A 74 -2.92 37.37 31.37
N ILE A 75 -3.26 36.63 32.42
CA ILE A 75 -4.00 35.37 32.34
C ILE A 75 -5.40 35.58 31.74
N ASN A 76 -6.07 36.70 32.04
CA ASN A 76 -7.41 36.99 31.53
C ASN A 76 -7.38 37.38 30.05
N LYS A 77 -6.36 38.12 29.60
CA LYS A 77 -6.14 38.33 28.17
C LYS A 77 -5.80 37.03 27.44
N LYS A 78 -4.94 36.17 28.00
CA LYS A 78 -4.67 34.83 27.44
C LYS A 78 -5.95 34.01 27.23
N ARG A 79 -6.86 34.00 28.22
CA ARG A 79 -8.17 33.34 28.12
C ARG A 79 -9.01 33.88 26.98
N TYR A 80 -9.14 35.21 26.93
CA TYR A 80 -9.87 35.92 25.88
C TYR A 80 -9.30 35.64 24.48
N MET A 81 -7.97 35.67 24.34
CA MET A 81 -7.29 35.37 23.08
C MET A 81 -7.59 33.93 22.60
N LYS A 82 -7.61 32.95 23.51
CA LYS A 82 -7.82 31.54 23.18
C LYS A 82 -9.30 31.17 22.91
N PHE A 83 -10.26 31.77 23.63
CA PHE A 83 -11.66 31.33 23.63
C PHE A 83 -12.69 32.42 23.28
N GLY A 84 -12.30 33.69 23.31
CA GLY A 84 -13.20 34.84 23.16
C GLY A 84 -13.97 35.14 24.44
N SER A 85 -15.17 35.71 24.29
CA SER A 85 -16.07 36.11 25.38
C SER A 85 -16.88 34.96 25.99
N ASN A 86 -17.01 33.82 25.31
CA ASN A 86 -17.88 32.70 25.70
C ASN A 86 -17.17 31.62 26.55
N VAL A 87 -16.64 32.02 27.72
CA VAL A 87 -15.90 31.14 28.64
C VAL A 87 -16.71 30.82 29.90
N GLY A 88 -16.78 29.54 30.27
CA GLY A 88 -17.48 29.08 31.47
C GLY A 88 -16.56 28.94 32.68
N THR A 89 -16.94 29.52 33.82
CA THR A 89 -16.23 29.31 35.10
C THR A 89 -16.83 28.11 35.85
N PHE A 90 -15.96 27.18 36.26
CA PHE A 90 -16.26 26.04 37.13
C PHE A 90 -15.82 26.36 38.55
N ASN A 91 -16.76 26.35 39.49
CA ASN A 91 -16.54 26.74 40.88
C ASN A 91 -16.50 25.50 41.79
N THR A 92 -16.10 25.65 43.04
CA THR A 92 -16.13 24.54 44.02
C THR A 92 -17.54 23.95 44.19
N SER A 93 -18.58 24.79 44.12
CA SER A 93 -19.99 24.36 44.16
C SER A 93 -20.39 23.42 43.02
N ASP A 94 -19.67 23.44 41.89
CA ASP A 94 -19.96 22.56 40.74
C ASP A 94 -19.53 21.11 40.98
N TYR A 95 -18.77 20.84 42.05
CA TYR A 95 -18.52 19.47 42.51
C TYR A 95 -19.78 18.79 43.07
N ASN A 96 -20.75 19.57 43.58
CA ASN A 96 -22.00 19.03 44.11
C ASN A 96 -22.92 18.45 43.02
N LEU A 97 -22.71 18.87 41.77
CA LEU A 97 -23.40 18.33 40.59
C LEU A 97 -22.82 16.97 40.20
N ASN A 98 -23.66 16.03 39.76
CA ASN A 98 -23.17 14.78 39.17
C ASN A 98 -22.62 14.99 37.75
N LEU A 99 -21.94 14.00 37.21
CA LEU A 99 -21.26 14.11 35.90
C LEU A 99 -22.20 14.47 34.74
N LYS A 100 -23.48 14.06 34.81
CA LYS A 100 -24.51 14.35 33.79
C LYS A 100 -24.97 15.82 33.86
N GLU A 101 -25.13 16.36 35.06
CA GLU A 101 -25.46 17.77 35.30
C GLU A 101 -24.31 18.71 34.90
N ARG A 102 -23.06 18.38 35.28
CA ARG A 102 -21.88 19.16 34.85
C ARG A 102 -21.77 19.20 33.32
N ARG A 103 -22.01 18.07 32.64
CA ARG A 103 -22.09 17.97 31.17
C ARG A 103 -23.17 18.87 30.58
N ALA A 104 -24.36 18.93 31.18
CA ALA A 104 -25.43 19.81 30.73
C ALA A 104 -25.08 21.30 30.94
N LYS A 105 -24.57 21.67 32.12
CA LYS A 105 -24.24 23.04 32.50
C LYS A 105 -23.17 23.67 31.58
N TYR A 106 -22.14 22.92 31.22
CA TYR A 106 -20.99 23.45 30.46
C TYR A 106 -21.00 23.14 28.96
N LYS A 107 -22.11 22.61 28.42
CA LYS A 107 -22.22 22.15 27.02
C LYS A 107 -21.94 23.24 25.96
N ASN A 108 -22.26 24.50 26.26
CA ASN A 108 -22.37 25.58 25.27
C ASN A 108 -21.25 26.65 25.36
N PHE A 109 -20.27 26.47 26.24
CA PHE A 109 -19.10 27.37 26.33
C PHE A 109 -17.97 26.88 25.41
N ASP A 110 -17.21 27.80 24.83
CA ASP A 110 -16.05 27.49 23.97
C ASP A 110 -14.81 27.04 24.78
N GLY A 111 -14.83 27.23 26.10
CA GLY A 111 -13.85 26.68 27.05
C GLY A 111 -14.35 26.75 28.49
N ILE A 112 -13.81 25.91 29.38
CA ILE A 112 -14.14 25.87 30.81
C ILE A 112 -12.88 26.12 31.66
N ILE A 113 -13.00 26.89 32.74
CA ILE A 113 -11.87 27.28 33.61
C ILE A 113 -12.22 27.09 35.08
N CYS A 114 -11.31 26.51 35.85
CA CYS A 114 -11.42 26.36 37.30
C CYS A 114 -11.25 27.72 38.00
N GLY A 115 -12.30 28.23 38.64
CA GLY A 115 -12.27 29.49 39.40
C GLY A 115 -11.43 29.46 40.67
N SER A 116 -10.90 28.29 41.06
CA SER A 116 -10.10 28.11 42.30
C SER A 116 -8.59 27.99 42.05
N CYS A 117 -8.16 27.73 40.81
CA CYS A 117 -6.74 27.58 40.48
C CYS A 117 -6.40 28.04 39.06
N ASP A 118 -7.29 28.78 38.42
CA ASP A 118 -7.15 29.42 37.11
C ASP A 118 -6.87 28.52 35.89
N ASN A 119 -6.77 27.21 36.09
CA ASN A 119 -6.46 26.20 35.06
C ASN A 119 -7.69 25.80 34.23
N GLU A 120 -7.45 25.45 32.97
CA GLU A 120 -8.44 24.93 32.02
C GLU A 120 -9.00 23.56 32.46
N ILE A 121 -10.32 23.39 32.34
CA ILE A 121 -11.00 22.11 32.54
C ILE A 121 -11.40 21.55 31.19
N TYR A 122 -10.74 20.47 30.78
CA TYR A 122 -11.06 19.77 29.54
C TYR A 122 -12.50 19.21 29.58
N HIS A 123 -13.25 19.44 28.49
CA HIS A 123 -14.61 18.94 28.24
C HIS A 123 -14.75 17.39 28.19
N TYR A 124 -13.69 16.64 28.51
CA TYR A 124 -13.75 15.21 28.77
C TYR A 124 -13.94 14.90 30.27
N ASN A 125 -13.29 15.67 31.15
CA ASN A 125 -13.18 15.36 32.58
C ASN A 125 -14.35 15.93 33.40
N TYR A 126 -14.78 17.18 33.15
CA TYR A 126 -15.77 17.90 33.99
C TYR A 126 -15.39 17.97 35.49
N TYR A 127 -14.10 17.98 35.79
CA TYR A 127 -13.51 18.34 37.07
C TYR A 127 -12.12 18.95 36.85
N CYS A 128 -11.69 19.83 37.76
CA CYS A 128 -10.31 20.33 37.70
C CYS A 128 -9.33 19.24 38.16
N THR A 129 -8.53 18.73 37.22
CA THR A 129 -7.48 17.73 37.49
C THR A 129 -6.36 18.26 38.39
N TYR A 130 -6.06 19.56 38.33
CA TYR A 130 -5.05 20.18 39.18
C TYR A 130 -5.49 20.23 40.65
N CYS A 131 -6.74 20.64 40.93
CA CYS A 131 -7.32 20.57 42.27
C CYS A 131 -7.46 19.13 42.75
N TYR A 132 -8.01 18.23 41.93
CA TYR A 132 -8.14 16.81 42.25
C TYR A 132 -6.79 16.16 42.60
N ASN A 133 -5.70 16.50 41.92
CA ASN A 133 -4.37 15.97 42.23
C ASN A 133 -3.79 16.51 43.54
N LYS A 134 -4.16 17.73 43.95
CA LYS A 134 -3.73 18.36 45.21
C LYS A 134 -4.50 17.87 46.43
N GLU A 135 -5.76 17.49 46.28
CA GLU A 135 -6.59 17.00 47.37
C GLU A 135 -5.95 15.76 48.03
N THR A 136 -6.05 15.61 49.35
CA THR A 136 -5.48 14.49 50.10
C THR A 136 -6.54 13.60 50.73
N ASP A 137 -7.74 14.11 51.00
CA ASP A 137 -8.87 13.27 51.39
C ASP A 137 -9.39 12.45 50.19
N ILE A 138 -9.67 11.16 50.43
CA ILE A 138 -10.03 10.21 49.37
C ILE A 138 -11.54 10.19 49.09
N ILE A 139 -12.37 10.65 50.03
CA ILE A 139 -13.80 10.86 49.83
C ILE A 139 -14.00 12.14 49.04
N GLU A 140 -13.34 13.24 49.41
CA GLU A 140 -13.37 14.49 48.64
C GLU A 140 -12.84 14.29 47.22
N LYS A 141 -11.73 13.57 47.02
CA LYS A 141 -11.28 13.19 45.66
C LYS A 141 -12.36 12.51 44.82
N ILE A 142 -13.07 11.55 45.41
CA ILE A 142 -14.10 10.77 44.71
C ILE A 142 -15.36 11.61 44.46
N TYR A 143 -15.71 12.50 45.40
CA TYR A 143 -16.75 13.52 45.22
C TYR A 143 -16.39 14.54 44.12
N MET A 144 -15.15 15.02 44.06
CA MET A 144 -14.65 15.89 42.99
C MET A 144 -14.77 15.22 41.62
N LYS A 145 -14.58 13.90 41.54
CA LYS A 145 -14.60 13.10 40.31
C LYS A 145 -16.00 12.71 39.86
N TYR A 146 -16.90 12.36 40.78
CA TYR A 146 -18.22 11.76 40.48
C TYR A 146 -19.43 12.56 40.99
N GLY A 147 -19.22 13.53 41.88
CA GLY A 147 -20.28 14.19 42.64
C GLY A 147 -20.87 13.24 43.69
N SER A 148 -22.15 13.38 43.97
CA SER A 148 -22.88 12.56 44.96
C SER A 148 -23.17 11.12 44.53
N ASN A 149 -22.89 10.70 43.29
CA ASN A 149 -23.28 9.40 42.74
C ASN A 149 -22.21 8.29 42.92
N PHE A 150 -21.75 8.07 44.14
CA PHE A 150 -20.85 6.96 44.51
C PHE A 150 -21.38 6.19 45.73
N GLU A 151 -20.93 4.95 45.91
CA GLU A 151 -21.41 4.05 46.99
C GLU A 151 -20.26 3.26 47.64
N VAL A 152 -20.48 2.76 48.86
CA VAL A 152 -19.51 2.00 49.66
C VAL A 152 -19.82 0.50 49.67
N LEU A 153 -18.83 -0.32 49.30
CA LEU A 153 -18.87 -1.78 49.44
C LEU A 153 -18.53 -2.19 50.88
N ASN A 154 -19.48 -2.85 51.55
CA ASN A 154 -19.33 -3.35 52.91
C ASN A 154 -18.84 -4.81 52.90
N ILE A 155 -18.30 -5.27 54.03
CA ILE A 155 -17.81 -6.65 54.17
C ILE A 155 -18.95 -7.67 54.05
N SER A 156 -20.16 -7.32 54.51
CA SER A 156 -21.37 -8.14 54.35
C SER A 156 -21.77 -8.39 52.90
N ASP A 157 -21.41 -7.49 51.98
CA ASP A 157 -21.75 -7.63 50.56
C ASP A 157 -20.96 -8.76 49.88
N TYR A 158 -19.91 -9.29 50.54
CA TYR A 158 -19.22 -10.50 50.09
C TYR A 158 -20.04 -11.79 50.27
N ASN A 159 -21.13 -11.76 51.05
CA ASN A 159 -22.04 -12.90 51.21
C ASN A 159 -23.03 -13.04 50.04
N LEU A 160 -23.24 -11.95 49.26
CA LEU A 160 -23.97 -11.99 48.00
C LEU A 160 -23.14 -12.71 46.94
N ASP A 161 -23.79 -13.38 45.99
CA ASP A 161 -23.10 -13.94 44.83
C ASP A 161 -22.56 -12.81 43.91
N LEU A 162 -21.66 -13.14 42.99
CA LEU A 162 -21.03 -12.14 42.12
C LEU A 162 -22.01 -11.44 41.16
N LYS A 163 -23.15 -12.06 40.81
CA LYS A 163 -24.20 -11.56 39.93
C LYS A 163 -25.14 -10.62 40.69
N GLU A 164 -25.60 -11.00 41.89
CA GLU A 164 -26.35 -10.15 42.83
C GLU A 164 -25.56 -8.89 43.18
N ARG A 165 -24.30 -9.05 43.55
CA ARG A 165 -23.42 -7.94 43.94
C ARG A 165 -23.16 -6.97 42.77
N ARG A 166 -23.01 -7.50 41.54
CA ARG A 166 -22.95 -6.68 40.32
C ARG A 166 -24.25 -5.92 40.05
N ALA A 167 -25.42 -6.54 40.28
CA ALA A 167 -26.69 -5.84 40.15
C ALA A 167 -26.81 -4.68 41.17
N LYS A 168 -26.37 -4.90 42.42
CA LYS A 168 -26.40 -3.89 43.49
C LYS A 168 -25.63 -2.60 43.15
N TYR A 169 -24.44 -2.71 42.56
CA TYR A 169 -23.58 -1.54 42.30
C TYR A 169 -23.68 -0.95 40.88
N LYS A 170 -24.50 -1.54 39.99
CA LYS A 170 -24.55 -1.20 38.56
C LYS A 170 -24.79 0.29 38.23
N ASN A 171 -25.47 1.03 39.12
CA ASN A 171 -25.99 2.37 38.82
C ASN A 171 -25.15 3.53 39.41
N PHE A 172 -24.08 3.22 40.15
CA PHE A 172 -23.18 4.23 40.72
C PHE A 172 -21.98 4.49 39.81
N ASP A 173 -21.54 5.76 39.72
CA ASP A 173 -20.40 6.11 38.87
C ASP A 173 -19.05 5.67 39.47
N GLY A 174 -18.98 5.47 40.79
CA GLY A 174 -17.81 4.91 41.49
C GLY A 174 -18.16 4.13 42.76
N ILE A 175 -17.28 3.20 43.16
CA ILE A 175 -17.43 2.37 44.37
C ILE A 175 -16.22 2.52 45.30
N LEU A 176 -16.44 2.64 46.61
CA LEU A 176 -15.39 2.70 47.64
C LEU A 176 -15.32 1.41 48.48
N CYS A 177 -14.12 0.91 48.76
CA CYS A 177 -13.94 -0.20 49.71
C CYS A 177 -13.93 0.30 51.16
N LYS A 178 -14.94 -0.07 51.97
CA LYS A 178 -15.01 0.28 53.40
C LYS A 178 -13.80 -0.15 54.24
N ASN A 179 -13.08 -1.19 53.81
CA ASN A 179 -11.99 -1.81 54.57
C ASN A 179 -10.59 -1.27 54.20
N CYS A 180 -10.46 -0.40 53.20
CA CYS A 180 -9.18 0.24 52.86
C CYS A 180 -9.29 1.62 52.22
N ASN A 181 -10.51 2.18 52.12
CA ASN A 181 -10.87 3.47 51.53
C ASN A 181 -10.33 3.70 50.11
N LYS A 182 -10.12 2.62 49.34
CA LYS A 182 -9.71 2.68 47.93
C LYS A 182 -10.89 2.50 46.99
N GLU A 183 -10.85 3.25 45.90
CA GLU A 183 -11.72 3.09 44.75
C GLU A 183 -11.67 1.62 44.25
N ILE A 184 -12.84 1.02 44.03
CA ILE A 184 -13.01 -0.30 43.43
C ILE A 184 -13.45 -0.11 41.99
N ASP A 185 -12.84 -0.87 41.09
CA ASP A 185 -13.29 -1.00 39.70
C ASP A 185 -14.71 -1.57 39.65
N ASN A 186 -15.66 -0.78 39.14
CA ASN A 186 -17.09 -1.11 39.09
C ASN A 186 -17.38 -2.47 38.43
N TYR A 187 -16.56 -2.93 37.46
CA TYR A 187 -16.73 -4.23 36.81
C TYR A 187 -16.30 -5.43 37.67
N LYS A 188 -15.43 -5.20 38.66
CA LYS A 188 -14.91 -6.23 39.56
C LYS A 188 -15.85 -6.54 40.73
N CYS A 189 -16.49 -5.52 41.33
CA CYS A 189 -17.37 -5.69 42.51
C CYS A 189 -16.72 -6.44 43.70
N TYR A 190 -15.38 -6.44 43.80
CA TYR A 190 -14.64 -6.85 45.00
C TYR A 190 -13.37 -6.02 45.12
N CYS A 191 -12.91 -5.77 46.35
CA CYS A 191 -11.70 -4.97 46.54
C CYS A 191 -10.43 -5.82 46.30
N THR A 192 -9.79 -5.64 45.14
CA THR A 192 -8.51 -6.30 44.79
C THR A 192 -7.42 -6.08 45.84
N TYR A 193 -7.36 -4.92 46.49
CA TYR A 193 -6.34 -4.63 47.52
C TYR A 193 -6.55 -5.46 48.80
N CYS A 194 -7.80 -5.62 49.26
CA CYS A 194 -8.13 -6.49 50.38
C CYS A 194 -7.99 -7.96 50.01
N TYR A 195 -8.49 -8.36 48.83
CA TYR A 195 -8.34 -9.72 48.29
C TYR A 195 -6.87 -10.13 48.23
N ASN A 196 -5.95 -9.28 47.76
CA ASN A 196 -4.53 -9.61 47.71
C ASN A 196 -3.89 -9.78 49.10
N LYS A 197 -4.40 -9.08 50.12
CA LYS A 197 -3.93 -9.16 51.52
C LYS A 197 -4.48 -10.34 52.32
N GLU A 198 -5.65 -10.86 51.97
CA GLU A 198 -6.24 -12.02 52.64
C GLU A 198 -5.33 -13.26 52.49
N THR A 199 -5.15 -14.02 53.58
CA THR A 199 -4.31 -15.23 53.63
C THR A 199 -5.14 -16.50 53.75
N ASP A 200 -6.36 -16.42 54.30
CA ASP A 200 -7.33 -17.51 54.32
C ASP A 200 -7.88 -17.73 52.91
N ILE A 201 -7.51 -18.86 52.29
CA ILE A 201 -7.87 -19.20 50.91
C ILE A 201 -9.39 -19.24 50.69
N ASN A 202 -10.15 -19.72 51.68
CA ASN A 202 -11.61 -19.81 51.58
C ASN A 202 -12.24 -18.40 51.64
N LYS A 203 -11.78 -17.53 52.55
CA LYS A 203 -12.21 -16.12 52.56
C LYS A 203 -11.82 -15.40 51.26
N LYS A 204 -10.63 -15.68 50.73
CA LYS A 204 -10.10 -15.11 49.48
C LYS A 204 -11.02 -15.43 48.30
N PHE A 205 -11.42 -16.69 48.13
CA PHE A 205 -12.36 -17.08 47.08
C PHE A 205 -13.79 -16.59 47.35
N HIS A 206 -14.26 -16.62 48.60
CA HIS A 206 -15.57 -16.06 48.97
C HIS A 206 -15.69 -14.56 48.64
N MET A 207 -14.64 -13.76 48.89
CA MET A 207 -14.61 -12.35 48.47
C MET A 207 -14.76 -12.18 46.95
N LYS A 208 -14.18 -13.08 46.15
CA LYS A 208 -14.18 -12.99 44.68
C LYS A 208 -15.46 -13.54 44.04
N TYR A 209 -16.01 -14.62 44.58
CA TYR A 209 -17.07 -15.42 43.94
C TYR A 209 -18.39 -15.49 44.74
N GLY A 210 -18.36 -15.23 46.04
CA GLY A 210 -19.50 -15.47 46.95
C GLY A 210 -19.48 -16.89 47.53
N SER A 211 -20.64 -17.39 47.94
CA SER A 211 -20.79 -18.64 48.69
C SER A 211 -20.87 -19.92 47.83
N ASN A 212 -21.09 -19.82 46.52
CA ASN A 212 -21.39 -20.98 45.66
C ASN A 212 -20.16 -21.56 44.93
N PHE A 213 -19.25 -22.22 45.66
CA PHE A 213 -18.12 -22.94 45.05
C PHE A 213 -17.87 -24.31 45.69
N GLY A 214 -17.38 -25.26 44.88
CA GLY A 214 -17.10 -26.64 45.26
C GLY A 214 -15.60 -26.98 45.31
N ILE A 215 -15.28 -28.16 45.83
CA ILE A 215 -13.92 -28.70 45.89
C ILE A 215 -13.91 -30.13 45.33
N LEU A 216 -13.02 -30.41 44.38
CA LEU A 216 -12.70 -31.76 43.92
C LEU A 216 -11.61 -32.34 44.82
N TYR A 217 -11.91 -33.46 45.46
CA TYR A 217 -11.03 -34.16 46.38
C TYR A 217 -10.22 -35.25 45.66
N LYS A 218 -9.07 -35.64 46.21
CA LYS A 218 -8.23 -36.70 45.59
C LYS A 218 -8.90 -38.07 45.60
N SER A 219 -9.81 -38.32 46.52
CA SER A 219 -10.71 -39.48 46.53
C SER A 219 -11.59 -39.57 45.29
N ASP A 220 -11.96 -38.43 44.70
CA ASP A 220 -12.92 -38.36 43.59
C ASP A 220 -12.31 -38.91 42.28
N TYR A 221 -10.99 -39.03 42.17
CA TYR A 221 -10.35 -39.68 41.02
C TYR A 221 -10.61 -41.18 40.92
N ASN A 222 -11.08 -41.82 42.01
CA ASN A 222 -11.49 -43.22 41.99
C ASN A 222 -12.87 -43.42 41.33
N LEU A 223 -13.68 -42.36 41.28
CA LEU A 223 -14.95 -42.34 40.55
C LEU A 223 -14.70 -42.18 39.05
N ASP A 224 -15.62 -42.66 38.23
CA ASP A 224 -15.56 -42.45 36.79
C ASP A 224 -15.86 -40.98 36.40
N VAL A 225 -15.72 -40.67 35.11
CA VAL A 225 -15.86 -39.30 34.60
C VAL A 225 -17.32 -38.81 34.61
N ILE A 226 -18.30 -39.73 34.56
CA ILE A 226 -19.74 -39.43 34.60
C ILE A 226 -20.17 -39.21 36.05
N GLU A 227 -19.75 -40.08 36.98
CA GLU A 227 -19.95 -39.90 38.42
C GLU A 227 -19.36 -38.58 38.92
N ARG A 228 -18.15 -38.24 38.47
CA ARG A 228 -17.52 -36.94 38.76
C ARG A 228 -18.27 -35.75 38.16
N LYS A 229 -18.97 -35.89 37.04
CA LYS A 229 -19.86 -34.82 36.53
C LYS A 229 -21.08 -34.66 37.43
N ALA A 230 -21.73 -35.76 37.79
CA ALA A 230 -22.94 -35.76 38.62
C ALA A 230 -22.71 -35.17 40.02
N LYS A 231 -21.56 -35.44 40.66
CA LYS A 231 -21.19 -34.87 41.97
C LYS A 231 -21.08 -33.33 41.94
N ASN A 232 -20.66 -32.78 40.81
CA ASN A 232 -20.07 -31.45 40.71
C ASN A 232 -20.96 -30.40 40.01
N ILE A 233 -22.04 -30.83 39.36
CA ILE A 233 -22.92 -29.99 38.52
C ILE A 233 -23.63 -28.84 39.26
N TYR A 234 -23.64 -28.84 40.59
CA TYR A 234 -24.35 -27.87 41.43
C TYR A 234 -23.53 -26.64 41.84
N PHE A 235 -22.24 -26.58 41.49
CA PHE A 235 -21.35 -25.46 41.83
C PHE A 235 -20.97 -24.64 40.59
N ASP A 236 -21.05 -23.31 40.70
CA ASP A 236 -20.63 -22.41 39.61
C ASP A 236 -19.14 -22.56 39.28
N ILE A 237 -18.32 -22.86 40.31
CA ILE A 237 -16.86 -22.97 40.25
C ILE A 237 -16.39 -24.13 41.13
N ILE A 238 -15.41 -24.91 40.67
CA ILE A 238 -14.80 -26.02 41.41
C ILE A 238 -13.31 -25.76 41.60
N LEU A 239 -12.77 -26.08 42.78
CA LEU A 239 -11.35 -25.93 43.11
C LEU A 239 -10.68 -27.30 43.36
N CYS A 240 -9.42 -27.47 42.98
CA CYS A 240 -8.65 -28.67 43.32
C CYS A 240 -8.04 -28.57 44.73
N GLU A 241 -8.29 -29.55 45.60
CA GLU A 241 -7.69 -29.60 46.95
C GLU A 241 -6.15 -29.51 46.96
N ASN A 242 -5.46 -30.03 45.94
CA ASN A 242 -4.00 -30.20 45.93
C ASN A 242 -3.25 -28.97 45.38
N CYS A 243 -3.93 -28.03 44.74
CA CYS A 243 -3.27 -26.86 44.15
C CYS A 243 -4.10 -25.56 44.20
N TYR A 244 -5.32 -25.61 44.74
CA TYR A 244 -6.24 -24.48 44.90
C TYR A 244 -6.50 -23.69 43.61
N LYS A 245 -6.39 -24.38 42.47
CA LYS A 245 -6.76 -23.85 41.15
C LYS A 245 -8.18 -24.24 40.79
N GLU A 246 -8.80 -23.35 40.06
CA GLU A 246 -10.05 -23.57 39.33
C GLU A 246 -9.92 -24.79 38.41
N ILE A 247 -10.84 -25.73 38.56
CA ILE A 247 -11.04 -26.86 37.66
C ILE A 247 -12.21 -26.49 36.76
N ASP A 248 -11.94 -26.54 35.46
CA ASP A 248 -12.98 -26.46 34.45
C ASP A 248 -13.97 -27.64 34.58
N ASN A 249 -15.26 -27.32 34.73
CA ASN A 249 -16.36 -28.27 34.87
C ASN A 249 -16.44 -29.26 33.69
N TYR A 250 -15.96 -28.91 32.49
CA TYR A 250 -15.91 -29.86 31.36
C TYR A 250 -14.87 -30.98 31.56
N ASN A 251 -13.73 -30.65 32.17
CA ASN A 251 -12.55 -31.52 32.27
C ASN A 251 -12.68 -32.59 33.38
N CYS A 252 -13.31 -32.29 34.51
CA CYS A 252 -13.55 -33.26 35.62
C CYS A 252 -12.30 -33.88 36.27
N TYR A 253 -11.13 -33.31 36.00
CA TYR A 253 -9.89 -33.56 36.72
C TYR A 253 -9.03 -32.30 36.74
N CYS A 254 -8.19 -32.14 37.75
CA CYS A 254 -7.28 -31.01 37.81
C CYS A 254 -6.14 -31.16 36.79
N THR A 255 -6.26 -30.49 35.64
CA THR A 255 -5.24 -30.43 34.58
C THR A 255 -3.85 -30.10 35.12
N TYR A 256 -3.72 -29.08 35.98
CA TYR A 256 -2.43 -28.70 36.58
C TYR A 256 -1.78 -29.78 37.47
N CYS A 257 -2.56 -30.70 38.03
CA CYS A 257 -2.03 -31.85 38.78
C CYS A 257 -1.72 -33.01 37.84
N TYR A 258 -2.56 -33.24 36.82
CA TYR A 258 -2.35 -34.22 35.75
C TYR A 258 -1.04 -33.94 34.96
N ASP A 259 -0.76 -32.68 34.64
CA ASP A 259 0.47 -32.28 33.94
C ASP A 259 1.73 -32.51 34.78
N LYS A 260 1.61 -32.39 36.11
CA LYS A 260 2.69 -32.62 37.08
C LYS A 260 2.89 -34.08 37.50
N GLU A 261 1.88 -34.92 37.35
CA GLU A 261 1.96 -36.35 37.67
C GLU A 261 2.81 -37.07 36.60
N THR A 262 4.00 -37.54 36.99
CA THR A 262 4.96 -38.18 36.07
C THR A 262 4.68 -39.66 35.84
N ASP A 263 3.90 -40.30 36.72
CA ASP A 263 3.44 -41.66 36.52
C ASP A 263 2.30 -41.70 35.49
N ILE A 264 2.58 -42.27 34.32
CA ILE A 264 1.64 -42.37 33.20
C ILE A 264 0.33 -43.09 33.59
N ASN A 265 0.38 -44.05 34.52
CA ASN A 265 -0.79 -44.80 34.96
C ASN A 265 -1.64 -43.97 35.94
N LYS A 266 -1.01 -43.23 36.87
CA LYS A 266 -1.74 -42.27 37.73
C LYS A 266 -2.34 -41.13 36.90
N ARG A 267 -1.59 -40.60 35.93
CA ARG A 267 -2.04 -39.59 34.97
C ARG A 267 -3.27 -40.07 34.18
N ASN A 268 -3.23 -41.29 33.64
CA ASN A 268 -4.38 -41.91 32.96
C ASN A 268 -5.56 -42.17 33.92
N HIS A 269 -5.30 -42.62 35.15
CA HIS A 269 -6.34 -42.81 36.18
C HIS A 269 -7.06 -41.50 36.55
N MET A 270 -6.33 -40.39 36.72
CA MET A 270 -6.93 -39.07 36.94
C MET A 270 -7.89 -38.68 35.81
N LYS A 271 -7.54 -39.01 34.54
CA LYS A 271 -8.33 -38.64 33.35
C LYS A 271 -9.50 -39.59 33.05
N TYR A 272 -9.34 -40.90 33.24
CA TYR A 272 -10.30 -41.92 32.79
C TYR A 272 -10.90 -42.77 33.92
N GLY A 273 -10.44 -42.62 35.17
CA GLY A 273 -10.79 -43.49 36.29
C GLY A 273 -10.15 -44.87 36.18
N LEU A 274 -10.78 -45.87 36.80
CA LEU A 274 -10.26 -47.25 36.88
C LEU A 274 -10.45 -48.08 35.59
N ASN A 275 -11.40 -47.74 34.71
CA ASN A 275 -11.81 -48.61 33.60
C ASN A 275 -11.13 -48.29 32.24
N PHE A 276 -9.80 -48.38 32.16
CA PHE A 276 -9.06 -48.31 30.90
C PHE A 276 -8.14 -49.53 30.69
N GLY A 277 -8.02 -49.97 29.44
CA GLY A 277 -7.19 -51.09 29.03
C GLY A 277 -5.87 -50.64 28.39
N VAL A 278 -4.83 -51.49 28.45
CA VAL A 278 -3.54 -51.26 27.77
C VAL A 278 -3.29 -52.36 26.73
N PHE A 279 -3.05 -51.94 25.49
CA PHE A 279 -2.79 -52.78 24.32
C PHE A 279 -1.30 -52.97 24.11
N LYS A 280 -0.84 -54.22 24.15
CA LYS A 280 0.58 -54.55 24.23
C LYS A 280 1.20 -54.83 22.87
N GLY A 281 2.52 -54.73 22.79
CA GLY A 281 3.28 -55.07 21.58
C GLY A 281 3.03 -56.50 21.07
N SER A 282 2.68 -57.43 21.98
CA SER A 282 2.31 -58.82 21.65
C SER A 282 0.93 -58.97 21.00
N ASP A 283 0.01 -58.02 21.19
CA ASP A 283 -1.38 -58.18 20.75
C ASP A 283 -1.54 -58.05 19.22
N TYR A 284 -0.52 -57.51 18.54
CA TYR A 284 -0.41 -57.56 17.07
C TYR A 284 -0.32 -58.99 16.51
N TYR A 285 0.01 -60.00 17.31
CA TYR A 285 0.02 -61.42 16.88
C TYR A 285 -1.34 -62.11 17.00
N LEU A 286 -2.31 -61.53 17.72
CA LEU A 286 -3.67 -62.05 17.82
C LEU A 286 -4.46 -61.79 16.51
N SER A 287 -5.56 -62.50 16.32
CA SER A 287 -6.58 -62.14 15.32
C SER A 287 -7.38 -60.90 15.74
N PHE A 288 -8.18 -60.36 14.81
CA PHE A 288 -9.07 -59.22 15.08
C PHE A 288 -10.12 -59.55 16.15
N GLU A 289 -10.77 -60.72 16.06
CA GLU A 289 -11.81 -61.14 17.00
C GLU A 289 -11.26 -61.44 18.40
N GLU A 290 -10.05 -62.01 18.51
CA GLU A 290 -9.37 -62.19 19.80
C GLU A 290 -9.04 -60.84 20.47
N ARG A 291 -8.56 -59.84 19.72
CA ARG A 291 -8.33 -58.49 20.26
C ARG A 291 -9.62 -57.81 20.69
N LYS A 292 -10.67 -57.94 19.90
CA LYS A 292 -12.01 -57.42 20.18
C LYS A 292 -12.58 -58.01 21.47
N LEU A 293 -12.57 -59.35 21.63
CA LEU A 293 -12.97 -60.03 22.87
C LEU A 293 -12.11 -59.60 24.07
N LYS A 294 -10.79 -59.45 23.90
CA LYS A 294 -9.87 -59.03 24.96
C LYS A 294 -10.13 -57.61 25.48
N TYR A 295 -10.61 -56.71 24.63
CA TYR A 295 -10.69 -55.27 24.96
C TYR A 295 -12.11 -54.66 24.99
N MET A 296 -13.16 -55.40 24.61
CA MET A 296 -14.53 -54.88 24.53
C MET A 296 -15.09 -54.25 25.82
N ASN A 297 -14.66 -54.70 27.00
CA ASN A 297 -15.20 -54.25 28.29
C ASN A 297 -14.54 -52.97 28.86
N PHE A 298 -13.43 -52.50 28.29
CA PHE A 298 -12.77 -51.29 28.75
C PHE A 298 -13.38 -50.05 28.08
N ASN A 299 -13.57 -48.95 28.83
CA ASN A 299 -14.13 -47.71 28.27
C ASN A 299 -13.17 -47.07 27.26
N VAL A 300 -11.87 -47.06 27.58
CA VAL A 300 -10.76 -46.54 26.76
C VAL A 300 -9.68 -47.61 26.61
N ILE A 301 -8.99 -47.68 25.46
CA ILE A 301 -7.89 -48.63 25.21
C ILE A 301 -6.65 -47.85 24.77
N LEU A 302 -5.54 -47.89 25.51
CA LEU A 302 -4.33 -47.13 25.21
C LEU A 302 -3.20 -48.01 24.68
N CYS A 303 -2.43 -47.53 23.70
CA CYS A 303 -1.28 -48.23 23.16
C CYS A 303 -0.06 -48.21 24.12
N GLU A 304 0.50 -49.37 24.43
CA GLU A 304 1.71 -49.52 25.26
C GLU A 304 2.93 -48.76 24.71
N LYS A 305 3.02 -48.55 23.38
CA LYS A 305 4.17 -47.87 22.74
C LYS A 305 4.05 -46.36 22.59
N CYS A 306 2.88 -45.83 22.22
CA CYS A 306 2.70 -44.39 21.90
C CYS A 306 1.64 -43.70 22.75
N HIS A 307 0.98 -44.44 23.64
CA HIS A 307 -0.05 -44.00 24.58
C HIS A 307 -1.27 -43.31 23.94
N GLN A 308 -1.40 -43.37 22.62
CA GLN A 308 -2.62 -42.98 21.90
C GLN A 308 -3.74 -43.99 22.17
N GLU A 309 -4.97 -43.50 22.13
CA GLU A 309 -6.16 -44.34 22.17
C GLU A 309 -6.29 -45.16 20.89
N ILE A 310 -6.77 -46.40 21.04
CA ILE A 310 -6.96 -47.35 19.95
C ILE A 310 -8.42 -47.37 19.53
N ASP A 311 -8.63 -47.09 18.25
CA ASP A 311 -9.92 -47.18 17.59
C ASP A 311 -10.53 -48.59 17.71
N LYS A 312 -11.68 -48.65 18.40
CA LYS A 312 -12.50 -49.85 18.64
C LYS A 312 -13.18 -50.39 17.38
N GLN A 313 -13.10 -49.72 16.23
CA GLN A 313 -13.51 -50.29 14.95
C GLN A 313 -12.46 -51.27 14.40
N VAL A 314 -11.16 -51.01 14.64
CA VAL A 314 -10.05 -51.77 14.06
C VAL A 314 -9.24 -52.59 15.07
N TYR A 315 -9.30 -52.27 16.36
CA TYR A 315 -8.54 -52.93 17.44
C TYR A 315 -7.04 -53.08 17.11
N TYR A 316 -6.39 -52.03 16.62
CA TYR A 316 -4.93 -51.90 16.61
C TYR A 316 -4.52 -50.43 16.62
N CYS A 317 -3.35 -50.10 17.18
CA CYS A 317 -2.83 -48.74 17.12
C CYS A 317 -2.36 -48.42 15.69
N THR A 318 -3.11 -47.54 15.01
CA THR A 318 -2.85 -47.06 13.64
C THR A 318 -1.51 -46.34 13.54
N PHE A 319 -1.19 -45.46 14.51
CA PHE A 319 0.08 -44.73 14.59
C PHE A 319 1.32 -45.63 14.67
N CYS A 320 1.20 -46.83 15.27
CA CYS A 320 2.31 -47.78 15.35
C CYS A 320 2.29 -48.84 14.23
N TYR A 321 1.36 -48.77 13.27
CA TYR A 321 1.10 -49.87 12.32
C TYR A 321 1.90 -49.80 11.01
N ASN A 322 2.47 -48.64 10.63
CA ASN A 322 3.41 -48.56 9.49
C ASN A 322 4.42 -47.41 9.63
N GLU A 323 5.69 -47.75 9.88
CA GLU A 323 6.83 -47.45 8.98
C GLU A 323 8.14 -48.02 9.58
N GLU A 324 8.45 -49.29 9.25
CA GLU A 324 9.83 -49.85 9.25
C GLU A 324 9.85 -51.34 8.82
N THR A 325 8.81 -52.10 9.16
CA THR A 325 8.87 -53.59 9.20
C THR A 325 8.47 -54.33 7.91
N LEU A 326 8.08 -53.63 6.83
CA LEU A 326 7.51 -54.27 5.63
C LEU A 326 8.35 -54.17 4.33
N SER A 327 9.23 -53.17 4.19
CA SER A 327 10.04 -52.99 2.97
C SER A 327 11.15 -54.05 2.83
N THR A 328 11.82 -54.36 3.94
CA THR A 328 12.99 -55.26 4.00
C THR A 328 12.64 -56.74 3.84
N LYS A 329 11.43 -57.19 4.23
CA LYS A 329 11.09 -58.63 4.26
C LYS A 329 10.48 -59.19 2.97
N LYS A 330 9.92 -58.37 2.07
CA LYS A 330 9.25 -58.88 0.84
C LYS A 330 10.12 -58.95 -0.42
N GLN A 331 11.36 -58.43 -0.42
CA GLN A 331 12.26 -58.50 -1.59
C GLN A 331 13.36 -59.58 -1.49
N TYR A 332 13.85 -59.92 -0.29
CA TYR A 332 14.98 -60.84 -0.11
C TYR A 332 14.71 -62.30 -0.55
N VAL A 333 13.47 -62.76 -0.47
CA VAL A 333 13.10 -64.18 -0.69
C VAL A 333 13.21 -64.61 -2.17
N LYS A 334 13.31 -63.67 -3.12
CA LYS A 334 13.12 -63.96 -4.57
C LYS A 334 14.39 -64.13 -5.41
N TYR A 335 15.58 -64.02 -4.80
CA TYR A 335 16.85 -63.93 -5.54
C TYR A 335 17.98 -64.90 -5.14
N PHE A 336 17.78 -65.72 -4.12
CA PHE A 336 18.75 -66.71 -3.63
C PHE A 336 18.08 -68.08 -3.48
N LYS A 337 18.76 -69.17 -3.83
CA LYS A 337 18.30 -70.55 -3.52
C LYS A 337 18.67 -70.91 -2.09
N THR A 338 18.02 -71.91 -1.50
CA THR A 338 18.31 -72.39 -0.13
C THR A 338 19.79 -72.75 0.08
N SER A 339 20.45 -73.30 -0.95
CA SER A 339 21.89 -73.61 -0.92
C SER A 339 22.82 -72.39 -0.91
N ASP A 340 22.34 -71.19 -1.26
CA ASP A 340 23.13 -69.95 -1.16
C ASP A 340 23.21 -69.43 0.29
N TYR A 341 22.42 -69.96 1.23
CA TYR A 341 22.35 -69.48 2.61
C TYR A 341 23.49 -69.97 3.52
N ASN A 342 24.40 -70.80 3.01
CA ASN A 342 25.62 -71.21 3.71
C ASN A 342 26.86 -70.37 3.35
N LEU A 343 26.79 -69.50 2.34
CA LEU A 343 27.87 -68.59 1.95
C LEU A 343 27.98 -67.42 2.95
N ASN A 344 29.16 -66.82 3.12
CA ASN A 344 29.31 -65.64 3.97
C ASN A 344 28.70 -64.37 3.33
N LEU A 345 28.63 -63.27 4.09
CA LEU A 345 27.95 -62.04 3.64
C LEU A 345 28.65 -61.39 2.44
N GLU A 346 29.99 -61.38 2.40
CA GLU A 346 30.77 -60.79 1.31
C GLU A 346 30.67 -61.63 0.03
N GLU A 347 30.69 -62.95 0.15
CA GLU A 347 30.47 -63.88 -0.97
C GLU A 347 29.10 -63.68 -1.62
N ARG A 348 28.03 -63.54 -0.81
CA ARG A 348 26.69 -63.22 -1.31
C ARG A 348 26.66 -61.86 -2.01
N ILE A 349 27.34 -60.85 -1.45
CA ILE A 349 27.46 -59.50 -2.05
C ILE A 349 28.23 -59.55 -3.38
N ALA A 350 29.31 -60.32 -3.48
CA ALA A 350 30.06 -60.51 -4.72
C ALA A 350 29.19 -61.21 -5.80
N LYS A 351 28.46 -62.25 -5.42
CA LYS A 351 27.52 -63.00 -6.28
C LYS A 351 26.36 -62.12 -6.77
N PHE A 352 25.92 -61.16 -5.95
CA PHE A 352 24.89 -60.16 -6.28
C PHE A 352 25.44 -59.07 -7.22
N LYS A 353 26.60 -58.47 -6.90
CA LYS A 353 27.28 -57.46 -7.74
C LYS A 353 27.54 -57.97 -9.17
N LYS A 354 27.94 -59.24 -9.32
CA LYS A 354 28.21 -59.88 -10.63
C LYS A 354 26.98 -60.02 -11.55
N LYS A 355 25.77 -59.71 -11.09
CA LYS A 355 24.51 -59.74 -11.88
C LYS A 355 23.87 -58.38 -12.17
N ILE A 356 24.36 -57.28 -11.59
CA ILE A 356 23.70 -55.96 -11.68
C ILE A 356 24.26 -55.07 -12.81
N ASN A 357 25.47 -55.35 -13.32
CA ASN A 357 26.05 -54.61 -14.45
C ASN A 357 25.45 -54.99 -15.82
N LYS A 358 24.23 -54.50 -16.08
CA LYS A 358 23.76 -54.04 -17.40
C LYS A 358 22.47 -53.21 -17.25
N PRO A 359 22.38 -51.99 -17.82
CA PRO A 359 21.17 -51.17 -17.71
C PRO A 359 19.99 -51.88 -18.39
N CYS A 360 18.94 -52.17 -17.63
CA CYS A 360 17.94 -53.14 -18.06
C CYS A 360 16.80 -52.47 -18.84
N LEU A 361 16.91 -52.51 -20.18
CA LEU A 361 15.87 -52.12 -21.15
C LEU A 361 14.47 -52.71 -20.82
N ILE A 362 14.44 -53.85 -20.14
CA ILE A 362 13.22 -54.53 -19.66
C ILE A 362 12.41 -53.66 -18.68
N CYS A 363 13.06 -52.80 -17.87
CA CYS A 363 12.34 -51.92 -16.95
C CYS A 363 11.61 -50.79 -17.69
N TYR A 364 12.25 -50.18 -18.69
CA TYR A 364 11.61 -49.22 -19.61
C TYR A 364 10.44 -49.89 -20.35
N ASN A 365 10.70 -51.05 -20.96
CA ASN A 365 9.70 -51.82 -21.71
C ASN A 365 8.53 -52.33 -20.84
N LYS A 366 8.74 -52.58 -19.54
CA LYS A 366 7.64 -52.89 -18.61
C LYS A 366 6.79 -51.67 -18.30
N ILE A 367 7.38 -50.51 -18.07
CA ILE A 367 6.61 -49.27 -17.80
C ILE A 367 5.82 -48.85 -19.04
N THR A 368 6.41 -48.91 -20.23
CA THR A 368 5.68 -48.64 -21.48
C THR A 368 4.60 -49.69 -21.75
N ASN A 369 4.85 -50.99 -21.57
CA ASN A 369 3.80 -52.02 -21.76
C ASN A 369 2.65 -51.90 -20.75
N ILE A 370 2.92 -51.59 -19.48
CA ILE A 370 1.87 -51.37 -18.47
C ILE A 370 1.03 -50.12 -18.81
N LYS A 371 1.66 -49.04 -19.30
CA LYS A 371 0.92 -47.86 -19.81
C LYS A 371 0.15 -48.19 -21.10
N LYS A 372 0.71 -49.00 -22.00
CA LYS A 372 0.08 -49.46 -23.25
C LYS A 372 -1.17 -50.30 -22.99
N GLN A 373 -1.15 -51.15 -21.96
CA GLN A 373 -2.34 -51.87 -21.48
C GLN A 373 -3.37 -50.96 -20.81
N LYS A 374 -2.96 -49.83 -20.21
CA LYS A 374 -3.87 -48.91 -19.50
C LYS A 374 -4.49 -47.82 -20.39
N TYR A 375 -3.79 -47.39 -21.44
CA TYR A 375 -4.16 -46.22 -22.27
C TYR A 375 -4.30 -46.51 -23.77
N GLY A 376 -4.03 -47.75 -24.22
CA GLY A 376 -4.27 -48.16 -25.61
C GLY A 376 -3.54 -47.30 -26.64
N SER A 377 -4.30 -46.73 -27.58
CA SER A 377 -3.84 -45.80 -28.62
C SER A 377 -3.89 -44.32 -28.23
N GLU A 378 -4.30 -43.98 -26.99
CA GLU A 378 -4.44 -42.58 -26.55
C GLU A 378 -3.10 -41.91 -26.15
N TYR A 379 -1.95 -42.59 -26.30
CA TYR A 379 -0.65 -42.05 -25.90
C TYR A 379 0.43 -42.22 -26.98
N GLU A 380 1.42 -41.33 -26.98
CA GLU A 380 2.60 -41.41 -27.85
C GLU A 380 3.89 -40.97 -27.11
N ILE A 381 5.04 -41.34 -27.66
CA ILE A 381 6.37 -40.99 -27.18
C ILE A 381 6.89 -39.75 -27.91
N PHE A 382 7.31 -38.75 -27.14
CA PHE A 382 8.09 -37.61 -27.58
C PHE A 382 9.56 -37.99 -27.61
N LYS A 383 10.18 -37.97 -28.79
CA LYS A 383 11.55 -38.43 -28.99
C LYS A 383 12.56 -37.30 -28.76
N THR A 384 13.81 -37.67 -28.52
CA THR A 384 14.91 -36.71 -28.38
C THR A 384 15.09 -35.83 -29.63
N SER A 385 14.93 -36.38 -30.83
CA SER A 385 15.00 -35.62 -32.10
C SER A 385 13.81 -34.68 -32.33
N ASP A 386 12.71 -34.79 -31.59
CA ASP A 386 11.61 -33.84 -31.69
C ASP A 386 11.94 -32.46 -31.08
N TYR A 387 13.07 -32.34 -30.38
CA TYR A 387 13.61 -31.04 -29.98
C TYR A 387 14.14 -30.22 -31.17
N ASP A 388 14.51 -30.83 -32.29
CA ASP A 388 14.96 -30.14 -33.50
C ASP A 388 13.79 -29.40 -34.21
N LEU A 389 12.56 -29.87 -33.97
CA LEU A 389 11.33 -29.25 -34.46
C LEU A 389 11.03 -27.93 -33.72
N ASN A 390 10.50 -26.95 -34.46
CA ASN A 390 9.88 -25.75 -33.87
C ASN A 390 8.61 -26.11 -33.08
N LEU A 391 8.14 -25.18 -32.24
CA LEU A 391 7.00 -25.43 -31.35
C LEU A 391 5.72 -25.82 -32.12
N GLU A 392 5.39 -25.10 -33.19
CA GLU A 392 4.20 -25.33 -34.04
C GLU A 392 4.19 -26.73 -34.68
N LYS A 393 5.35 -27.26 -35.08
CA LYS A 393 5.49 -28.63 -35.61
C LYS A 393 5.33 -29.69 -34.51
N ARG A 394 5.81 -29.43 -33.28
CA ARG A 394 5.57 -30.32 -32.13
C ARG A 394 4.10 -30.33 -31.73
N GLU A 395 3.49 -29.15 -31.63
CA GLU A 395 2.05 -28.98 -31.39
C GLU A 395 1.24 -29.77 -32.41
N SER A 396 1.49 -29.55 -33.71
CA SER A 396 0.81 -30.26 -34.80
C SER A 396 1.02 -31.79 -34.71
N LYS A 397 2.26 -32.25 -34.50
CA LYS A 397 2.60 -33.69 -34.40
C LYS A 397 1.94 -34.38 -33.21
N TYR A 398 1.75 -33.69 -32.09
CA TYR A 398 1.32 -34.28 -30.81
C TYR A 398 -0.09 -33.89 -30.35
N LYS A 399 -0.81 -33.08 -31.13
CA LYS A 399 -2.10 -32.48 -30.78
C LYS A 399 -3.13 -33.50 -30.28
N ASP A 400 -3.28 -34.58 -31.04
CA ASP A 400 -4.40 -35.52 -30.92
C ASP A 400 -4.13 -36.67 -29.93
N PHE A 401 -2.87 -36.85 -29.50
CA PHE A 401 -2.50 -37.84 -28.47
C PHE A 401 -2.81 -37.29 -27.08
N LYS A 402 -3.65 -37.99 -26.32
CA LYS A 402 -4.13 -37.57 -24.99
C LYS A 402 -2.99 -37.40 -23.99
N ILE A 403 -2.06 -38.36 -23.97
CA ILE A 403 -0.89 -38.43 -23.08
C ILE A 403 0.39 -38.45 -23.93
N ILE A 404 1.37 -37.61 -23.61
CA ILE A 404 2.67 -37.55 -24.30
C ILE A 404 3.77 -37.94 -23.31
N LEU A 405 4.60 -38.93 -23.61
CA LEU A 405 5.67 -39.39 -22.71
C LEU A 405 7.07 -39.05 -23.25
N CYS A 406 7.94 -38.49 -22.42
CA CYS A 406 9.33 -38.24 -22.78
C CYS A 406 10.14 -39.55 -22.84
N GLU A 407 10.77 -39.81 -23.99
CA GLU A 407 11.65 -40.96 -24.25
C GLU A 407 12.74 -41.13 -23.16
N GLU A 408 13.43 -40.06 -22.81
CA GLU A 408 14.56 -40.06 -21.85
C GLU A 408 14.20 -40.45 -20.41
N CYS A 409 12.97 -40.15 -19.95
CA CYS A 409 12.64 -40.26 -18.52
C CYS A 409 11.27 -40.88 -18.20
N GLY A 410 10.48 -41.26 -19.20
CA GLY A 410 9.17 -41.93 -19.04
C GLY A 410 8.07 -41.10 -18.35
N ARG A 411 8.37 -39.83 -18.03
CA ARG A 411 7.43 -38.85 -17.47
C ARG A 411 6.60 -38.19 -18.58
N GLU A 412 5.45 -37.68 -18.17
CA GLU A 412 4.53 -36.97 -19.07
C GLU A 412 5.10 -35.60 -19.45
N ILE A 413 4.90 -35.19 -20.70
CA ILE A 413 5.26 -33.86 -21.21
C ILE A 413 4.03 -32.96 -21.13
N ASP A 414 4.26 -31.75 -20.62
CA ASP A 414 3.23 -30.73 -20.53
C ASP A 414 2.90 -30.15 -21.92
N LYS A 415 1.63 -30.26 -22.29
CA LYS A 415 1.04 -29.76 -23.54
C LYS A 415 0.98 -28.23 -23.62
N GLN A 416 1.35 -27.50 -22.57
CA GLN A 416 1.53 -26.04 -22.64
C GLN A 416 2.91 -25.63 -23.19
N VAL A 417 3.88 -26.55 -23.26
CA VAL A 417 5.27 -26.22 -23.63
C VAL A 417 5.95 -27.19 -24.60
N TYR A 418 5.45 -28.43 -24.76
CA TYR A 418 6.00 -29.45 -25.66
C TYR A 418 7.53 -29.66 -25.52
N TYR A 419 8.00 -29.67 -24.27
CA TYR A 419 9.31 -30.21 -23.88
C TYR A 419 9.26 -30.81 -22.47
N CYS A 420 10.16 -31.74 -22.15
CA CYS A 420 10.18 -32.33 -20.82
C CYS A 420 10.85 -31.40 -19.79
N LEU A 421 10.05 -30.83 -18.88
CA LEU A 421 10.51 -29.91 -17.84
C LEU A 421 11.60 -30.53 -16.92
N ILE A 422 11.53 -31.84 -16.65
CA ILE A 422 12.53 -32.54 -15.82
C ILE A 422 13.87 -32.71 -16.55
N CYS A 423 13.86 -32.92 -17.88
CA CYS A 423 15.10 -32.96 -18.66
C CYS A 423 15.67 -31.55 -18.85
N TYR A 424 14.81 -30.56 -19.10
CA TYR A 424 15.18 -29.14 -19.20
C TYR A 424 15.89 -28.65 -17.93
N ASN A 425 15.32 -28.94 -16.75
CA ASN A 425 15.89 -28.58 -15.45
C ASN A 425 17.19 -29.34 -15.07
N LYS A 426 17.59 -30.36 -15.84
CA LYS A 426 18.86 -31.10 -15.64
C LYS A 426 20.00 -30.61 -16.52
N ILE A 427 19.72 -29.78 -17.53
CA ILE A 427 20.71 -29.30 -18.48
C ILE A 427 21.27 -27.96 -18.00
N THR A 428 22.59 -27.89 -17.83
CA THR A 428 23.32 -26.65 -17.48
C THR A 428 23.77 -25.84 -18.69
N ASP A 429 23.66 -26.42 -19.89
CA ASP A 429 23.99 -25.79 -21.17
C ASP A 429 22.80 -24.95 -21.66
N ILE A 430 22.95 -23.62 -21.55
CA ILE A 430 21.91 -22.64 -21.90
C ILE A 430 21.49 -22.73 -23.38
N ASN A 431 22.39 -23.13 -24.28
CA ASN A 431 22.09 -23.27 -25.71
C ASN A 431 21.23 -24.51 -25.95
N LYS A 432 21.51 -25.61 -25.25
CA LYS A 432 20.65 -26.81 -25.28
C LYS A 432 19.28 -26.56 -24.63
N GLN A 433 19.21 -25.80 -23.54
CA GLN A 433 17.92 -25.38 -22.96
C GLN A 433 17.11 -24.50 -23.94
N ASN A 434 17.73 -23.48 -24.54
CA ASN A 434 17.05 -22.61 -25.51
C ASN A 434 16.64 -23.39 -26.78
N HIS A 435 17.43 -24.37 -27.24
CA HIS A 435 17.05 -25.28 -28.31
C HIS A 435 15.86 -26.18 -27.94
N MET A 436 15.83 -26.77 -26.74
CA MET A 436 14.62 -27.49 -26.27
C MET A 436 13.38 -26.59 -26.25
N LYS A 437 13.53 -25.28 -26.01
CA LYS A 437 12.42 -24.33 -25.86
C LYS A 437 11.93 -23.72 -27.19
N TYR A 438 12.81 -23.46 -28.14
CA TYR A 438 12.49 -22.77 -29.40
C TYR A 438 12.76 -23.60 -30.68
N GLY A 439 13.37 -24.77 -30.54
CA GLY A 439 13.82 -25.60 -31.67
C GLY A 439 14.86 -24.88 -32.52
N SER A 440 14.74 -25.04 -33.84
CA SER A 440 15.61 -24.44 -34.84
C SER A 440 15.29 -22.96 -35.20
N GLU A 441 14.36 -22.29 -34.52
CA GLU A 441 13.89 -20.93 -34.88
C GLU A 441 14.49 -19.77 -34.04
N PHE A 442 15.53 -20.04 -33.24
CA PHE A 442 16.27 -19.01 -32.49
C PHE A 442 17.72 -18.85 -32.94
N GLU A 443 18.29 -17.67 -32.71
CA GLU A 443 19.71 -17.39 -32.93
C GLU A 443 20.26 -16.44 -31.86
N ILE A 444 21.57 -16.50 -31.64
CA ILE A 444 22.29 -15.65 -30.70
C ILE A 444 22.79 -14.39 -31.43
N PHE A 445 22.40 -13.23 -30.91
CA PHE A 445 22.98 -11.94 -31.26
C PHE A 445 24.28 -11.75 -30.50
N LYS A 446 25.40 -11.73 -31.22
CA LYS A 446 26.73 -11.66 -30.63
C LYS A 446 27.16 -10.22 -30.38
N THR A 447 28.07 -10.04 -29.45
CA THR A 447 28.61 -8.71 -29.10
C THR A 447 29.31 -8.01 -30.26
N SER A 448 29.92 -8.75 -31.18
CA SER A 448 30.49 -8.23 -32.43
C SER A 448 29.46 -7.76 -33.47
N ASP A 449 28.19 -8.16 -33.36
CA ASP A 449 27.16 -7.70 -34.30
C ASP A 449 26.77 -6.23 -34.10
N TYR A 450 27.27 -5.56 -33.04
CA TYR A 450 27.14 -4.11 -32.90
C TYR A 450 28.00 -3.33 -33.90
N ASP A 451 29.10 -3.90 -34.40
CA ASP A 451 29.95 -3.29 -35.44
C ASP A 451 29.21 -3.18 -36.79
N LEU A 452 28.22 -4.07 -37.01
CA LEU A 452 27.30 -3.99 -38.14
C LEU A 452 26.34 -2.81 -37.99
N ASN A 453 26.12 -2.07 -39.09
CA ASN A 453 25.05 -1.08 -39.14
C ASN A 453 23.66 -1.73 -39.08
N LEU A 454 22.63 -0.93 -38.75
CA LEU A 454 21.27 -1.41 -38.50
C LEU A 454 20.67 -2.22 -39.67
N GLU A 455 20.92 -1.84 -40.92
CA GLU A 455 20.39 -2.57 -42.08
C GLU A 455 21.10 -3.92 -42.29
N LYS A 456 22.41 -4.00 -42.04
CA LYS A 456 23.13 -5.28 -42.03
C LYS A 456 22.63 -6.21 -40.92
N ARG A 457 22.29 -5.69 -39.73
CA ARG A 457 21.68 -6.48 -38.64
C ARG A 457 20.27 -6.96 -38.97
N LYS A 458 19.42 -6.09 -39.52
CA LYS A 458 18.09 -6.45 -40.03
C LYS A 458 18.16 -7.60 -41.03
N ALA A 459 19.13 -7.56 -41.96
CA ALA A 459 19.33 -8.61 -42.94
C ALA A 459 19.82 -9.93 -42.28
N LYS A 460 20.87 -9.88 -41.44
CA LYS A 460 21.44 -11.07 -40.78
C LYS A 460 20.42 -11.82 -39.91
N TYR A 461 19.54 -11.09 -39.21
CA TYR A 461 18.57 -11.65 -38.26
C TYR A 461 17.12 -11.65 -38.77
N LYS A 462 16.92 -11.53 -40.08
CA LYS A 462 15.60 -11.42 -40.70
C LYS A 462 14.73 -12.64 -40.41
N ASP A 463 15.26 -13.84 -40.67
CA ASP A 463 14.46 -15.05 -40.85
C ASP A 463 14.28 -15.88 -39.57
N TYR A 464 15.09 -15.63 -38.52
CA TYR A 464 14.93 -16.25 -37.20
C TYR A 464 13.76 -15.63 -36.41
N LYS A 465 12.94 -16.46 -35.74
CA LYS A 465 11.71 -16.03 -35.03
C LYS A 465 12.02 -15.46 -33.64
N VAL A 466 13.09 -15.94 -33.01
CA VAL A 466 13.61 -15.47 -31.72
C VAL A 466 15.08 -15.07 -31.87
N ILE A 467 15.48 -13.97 -31.23
CA ILE A 467 16.86 -13.48 -31.20
C ILE A 467 17.20 -13.24 -29.73
N LEU A 468 18.25 -13.88 -29.21
CA LEU A 468 18.67 -13.76 -27.80
C LEU A 468 20.01 -13.02 -27.70
N CYS A 469 20.17 -12.17 -26.68
CA CYS A 469 21.41 -11.42 -26.49
C CYS A 469 22.48 -12.24 -25.76
N GLU A 470 23.62 -12.50 -26.42
CA GLU A 470 24.79 -13.22 -25.87
C GLU A 470 25.19 -12.79 -24.45
N THR A 471 25.08 -11.50 -24.11
CA THR A 471 25.53 -10.95 -22.83
C THR A 471 24.52 -11.03 -21.68
N CYS A 472 23.26 -11.41 -21.94
CA CYS A 472 22.21 -11.40 -20.89
C CYS A 472 21.00 -12.33 -21.12
N ASP A 473 21.00 -13.14 -22.18
CA ASP A 473 19.94 -14.08 -22.60
C ASP A 473 18.54 -13.46 -22.80
N GLN A 474 18.45 -12.13 -22.90
CA GLN A 474 17.20 -11.41 -23.11
C GLN A 474 16.84 -11.32 -24.60
N LYS A 475 15.54 -11.48 -24.90
CA LYS A 475 15.02 -11.42 -26.27
C LYS A 475 15.18 -10.02 -26.87
N ILE A 476 15.90 -9.93 -27.98
CA ILE A 476 16.07 -8.68 -28.72
C ILE A 476 14.82 -8.40 -29.55
N SER A 477 14.32 -7.16 -29.46
CA SER A 477 13.20 -6.70 -30.26
C SER A 477 13.60 -6.48 -31.72
N LYS A 478 12.86 -7.08 -32.66
CA LYS A 478 12.95 -6.83 -34.11
C LYS A 478 12.56 -5.40 -34.52
N HIS A 479 12.15 -4.53 -33.59
CA HIS A 479 12.04 -3.09 -33.86
C HIS A 479 13.39 -2.36 -33.72
N TYR A 480 14.28 -2.85 -32.85
CA TYR A 480 15.53 -2.16 -32.49
C TYR A 480 16.81 -2.85 -33.02
N TYR A 481 16.86 -4.18 -33.09
CA TYR A 481 18.08 -4.96 -33.41
C TYR A 481 19.32 -4.56 -32.56
N TYR A 482 19.10 -4.24 -31.30
CA TYR A 482 20.11 -4.18 -30.24
C TYR A 482 19.47 -4.54 -28.89
N CYS A 483 20.27 -5.02 -27.93
CA CYS A 483 19.75 -5.29 -26.58
C CYS A 483 19.56 -3.99 -25.79
N LEU A 484 18.29 -3.64 -25.53
CA LEU A 484 17.91 -2.44 -24.78
C LEU A 484 18.43 -2.45 -23.33
N ILE A 485 18.51 -3.63 -22.70
CA ILE A 485 19.02 -3.78 -21.32
C ILE A 485 20.52 -3.52 -21.25
N CYS A 486 21.31 -4.03 -22.21
CA CYS A 486 22.73 -3.70 -22.33
C CYS A 486 22.94 -2.22 -22.66
N TYR A 487 22.14 -1.67 -23.59
CA TYR A 487 22.18 -0.25 -23.97
C TYR A 487 21.91 0.69 -22.78
N ASN A 488 20.94 0.35 -21.93
CA ASN A 488 20.61 1.12 -20.73
C ASN A 488 21.72 1.04 -19.66
N LYS A 489 22.43 -0.09 -19.53
CA LYS A 489 23.56 -0.24 -18.58
C LYS A 489 24.84 0.51 -18.99
N ILE A 490 25.00 0.90 -20.26
CA ILE A 490 26.19 1.62 -20.72
C ILE A 490 26.09 3.13 -20.45
N THR A 491 27.00 3.65 -19.63
CA THR A 491 27.18 5.08 -19.36
C THR A 491 28.02 5.79 -20.44
N ASN A 492 28.96 5.09 -21.08
CA ASN A 492 29.82 5.66 -22.12
C ASN A 492 29.02 5.96 -23.40
N ILE A 493 28.89 7.24 -23.72
CA ILE A 493 28.01 7.73 -24.80
C ILE A 493 28.43 7.25 -26.19
N ASN A 494 29.73 7.08 -26.44
CA ASN A 494 30.25 6.54 -27.70
C ASN A 494 29.87 5.06 -27.87
N LYS A 495 30.06 4.23 -26.84
CA LYS A 495 29.62 2.83 -26.85
C LYS A 495 28.10 2.70 -27.01
N ARG A 496 27.32 3.57 -26.35
CA ARG A 496 25.85 3.62 -26.49
C ARG A 496 25.41 4.01 -27.91
N ASN A 497 26.00 5.04 -28.50
CA ASN A 497 25.71 5.45 -29.88
C ASN A 497 26.14 4.37 -30.90
N HIS A 498 27.27 3.71 -30.66
CA HIS A 498 27.75 2.59 -31.47
C HIS A 498 26.76 1.41 -31.51
N MET A 499 26.20 0.99 -30.38
CA MET A 499 25.13 -0.04 -30.37
C MET A 499 23.93 0.35 -31.26
N LYS A 500 23.57 1.64 -31.31
CA LYS A 500 22.40 2.13 -32.04
C LYS A 500 22.63 2.32 -33.54
N TYR A 501 23.82 2.76 -33.94
CA TYR A 501 24.11 3.19 -35.33
C TYR A 501 25.22 2.36 -36.03
N GLY A 502 25.99 1.56 -35.29
CA GLY A 502 27.24 0.94 -35.74
C GLY A 502 28.33 1.99 -35.99
N LEU A 503 29.31 1.64 -36.82
CA LEU A 503 30.46 2.49 -37.18
C LEU A 503 30.14 3.70 -38.09
N ASN A 504 28.86 4.09 -38.28
CA ASN A 504 28.43 5.06 -39.30
C ASN A 504 27.86 6.37 -38.71
N PHE A 505 28.53 6.92 -37.71
CA PHE A 505 28.27 8.25 -37.15
C PHE A 505 29.58 8.96 -36.77
N GLU A 506 29.58 10.29 -36.72
CA GLU A 506 30.74 11.09 -36.31
C GLU A 506 30.31 12.35 -35.51
N TRP A 507 31.24 12.94 -34.78
CA TRP A 507 31.06 14.15 -33.98
C TRP A 507 31.45 15.43 -34.74
N PHE A 508 30.61 16.45 -34.59
CA PHE A 508 30.87 17.84 -34.98
C PHE A 508 31.39 18.62 -33.79
N LYS A 509 32.59 19.20 -33.95
CA LYS A 509 33.38 19.76 -32.85
C LYS A 509 33.28 21.28 -32.82
N THR A 510 33.58 21.88 -31.68
CA THR A 510 33.51 23.34 -31.49
C THR A 510 34.51 24.06 -32.41
N SER A 511 35.65 23.45 -32.71
CA SER A 511 36.63 23.94 -33.71
C SER A 511 36.11 23.96 -35.15
N ASP A 512 35.04 23.21 -35.48
CA ASP A 512 34.51 23.18 -36.84
C ASP A 512 33.68 24.41 -37.20
N TYR A 513 33.32 25.24 -36.21
CA TYR A 513 32.74 26.57 -36.46
C TYR A 513 33.71 27.53 -37.14
N ASP A 514 35.03 27.34 -36.96
CA ASP A 514 36.08 28.17 -37.58
C ASP A 514 36.37 27.76 -39.05
N LEU A 515 35.79 26.64 -39.50
CA LEU A 515 35.75 26.26 -40.92
C LEU A 515 34.62 26.99 -41.64
N ASN A 516 34.86 27.43 -42.89
CA ASN A 516 33.80 27.93 -43.76
C ASN A 516 32.80 26.80 -44.15
N LEU A 517 31.63 27.19 -44.65
CA LEU A 517 30.52 26.27 -44.90
C LEU A 517 30.88 25.12 -45.83
N GLU A 518 31.61 25.39 -46.92
CA GLU A 518 31.99 24.35 -47.89
C GLU A 518 33.02 23.36 -47.32
N LYS A 519 33.99 23.82 -46.53
CA LYS A 519 34.93 22.91 -45.83
C LYS A 519 34.20 21.99 -44.84
N ARG A 520 33.14 22.46 -44.17
CA ARG A 520 32.31 21.59 -43.30
C ARG A 520 31.48 20.58 -44.08
N LYS A 521 30.84 20.99 -45.19
CA LYS A 521 30.10 20.08 -46.07
C LYS A 521 30.99 18.94 -46.60
N ALA A 522 32.22 19.27 -46.99
CA ALA A 522 33.21 18.27 -47.42
C ALA A 522 33.58 17.31 -46.28
N LYS A 523 33.93 17.83 -45.09
CA LYS A 523 34.36 17.02 -43.93
C LYS A 523 33.36 15.94 -43.49
N TYR A 524 32.06 16.22 -43.63
CA TYR A 524 30.99 15.35 -43.12
C TYR A 524 30.17 14.63 -44.20
N LYS A 525 30.64 14.65 -45.45
CA LYS A 525 29.92 14.12 -46.62
C LYS A 525 29.50 12.66 -46.47
N ASP A 526 30.40 11.81 -45.98
CA ASP A 526 30.27 10.35 -46.09
C ASP A 526 29.65 9.68 -44.84
N PHE A 527 29.54 10.40 -43.72
CA PHE A 527 28.91 9.90 -42.48
C PHE A 527 27.39 10.00 -42.55
N LYS A 528 26.65 8.92 -42.26
CA LYS A 528 25.18 8.94 -42.39
C LYS A 528 24.51 9.82 -41.32
N ILE A 529 25.00 9.81 -40.09
CA ILE A 529 24.52 10.60 -38.94
C ILE A 529 25.68 11.44 -38.40
N ILE A 530 25.42 12.68 -37.96
CA ILE A 530 26.42 13.56 -37.35
C ILE A 530 25.86 14.14 -36.06
N LEU A 531 26.60 14.10 -34.96
CA LEU A 531 26.16 14.57 -33.63
C LEU A 531 26.99 15.76 -33.15
N CYS A 532 26.36 16.79 -32.58
CA CYS A 532 27.08 17.94 -32.02
C CYS A 532 27.64 17.62 -30.62
N GLU A 533 28.95 17.78 -30.40
CA GLU A 533 29.62 17.43 -29.13
C GLU A 533 29.04 18.19 -27.92
N LYS A 534 28.68 19.48 -28.07
CA LYS A 534 28.18 20.33 -26.98
C LYS A 534 26.79 19.92 -26.46
N CYS A 535 26.00 19.15 -27.22
CA CYS A 535 24.60 18.86 -26.86
C CYS A 535 24.07 17.46 -27.21
N ASN A 536 24.88 16.60 -27.85
CA ASN A 536 24.50 15.24 -28.29
C ASN A 536 23.19 15.19 -29.12
N ARG A 537 22.92 16.24 -29.90
CA ARG A 537 21.81 16.27 -30.88
C ARG A 537 22.35 16.12 -32.29
N GLU A 538 21.55 15.48 -33.15
CA GLU A 538 21.81 15.42 -34.58
C GLU A 538 21.70 16.82 -35.20
N ILE A 539 22.50 17.05 -36.24
CA ILE A 539 22.68 18.36 -36.88
C ILE A 539 22.30 18.35 -38.35
N ASP A 540 21.80 19.51 -38.77
CA ASP A 540 21.29 19.77 -40.11
C ASP A 540 22.43 19.74 -41.14
N LYS A 541 22.39 18.75 -42.04
CA LYS A 541 23.39 18.54 -43.09
C LYS A 541 23.41 19.60 -44.19
N GLN A 542 22.34 20.36 -44.39
CA GLN A 542 22.34 21.44 -45.39
C GLN A 542 23.03 22.69 -44.85
N LEU A 543 22.99 22.90 -43.53
CA LEU A 543 23.49 24.09 -42.86
C LEU A 543 24.84 23.89 -42.17
N CYS A 544 25.20 22.65 -41.80
CA CYS A 544 26.47 22.30 -41.14
C CYS A 544 26.81 23.15 -39.90
N TYR A 545 25.81 23.47 -39.07
CA TYR A 545 26.01 24.02 -37.72
C TYR A 545 24.89 23.59 -36.77
N CYS A 546 25.15 23.59 -35.47
CA CYS A 546 24.11 23.33 -34.47
C CYS A 546 23.27 24.58 -34.22
N LYS A 547 22.05 24.62 -34.80
CA LYS A 547 21.02 25.66 -34.58
C LYS A 547 20.85 26.00 -33.08
N TYR A 548 20.83 24.99 -32.22
CA TYR A 548 20.66 25.15 -30.77
C TYR A 548 21.87 25.76 -30.03
N CYS A 549 23.10 25.58 -30.55
CA CYS A 549 24.29 26.23 -29.98
C CYS A 549 24.48 27.64 -30.53
N PHE A 550 24.25 27.84 -31.83
CA PHE A 550 24.42 29.12 -32.52
C PHE A 550 23.62 30.28 -31.88
N ILE A 551 22.39 30.01 -31.43
CA ILE A 551 21.54 30.99 -30.72
C ILE A 551 22.14 31.42 -29.37
N LYS A 552 23.03 30.61 -28.76
CA LYS A 552 23.70 30.89 -27.48
C LYS A 552 25.11 31.48 -27.63
N GLU A 553 25.66 31.61 -28.83
CA GLU A 553 26.96 32.25 -29.03
C GLU A 553 26.83 33.79 -28.90
N LEU A 554 27.41 34.36 -27.83
CA LEU A 554 27.33 35.80 -27.51
C LEU A 554 28.40 36.68 -28.17
N ASN A 555 29.41 36.10 -28.82
CA ASN A 555 30.51 36.86 -29.43
C ASN A 555 30.00 37.69 -30.63
N TYR A 556 30.21 39.01 -30.58
CA TYR A 556 29.71 39.99 -31.54
C TYR A 556 30.52 40.01 -32.85
N ASP A 557 31.85 39.87 -32.80
CA ASP A 557 32.72 39.95 -33.99
C ASP A 557 32.40 38.84 -35.01
N LYS A 558 32.07 37.63 -34.53
CA LYS A 558 31.60 36.52 -35.38
C LYS A 558 30.20 36.75 -35.99
N LYS A 559 29.48 37.81 -35.59
CA LYS A 559 28.23 38.28 -36.20
C LYS A 559 28.46 39.53 -37.08
N VAL A 560 29.43 40.37 -36.74
CA VAL A 560 29.79 41.59 -37.50
C VAL A 560 30.43 41.29 -38.85
N GLN A 561 31.06 40.12 -39.04
CA GLN A 561 31.53 39.63 -40.34
C GLN A 561 30.40 39.39 -41.39
N MET A 562 29.19 39.94 -41.19
CA MET A 562 27.99 39.63 -41.97
C MET A 562 27.18 40.83 -42.50
N LYS A 563 27.49 42.14 -42.24
CA LYS A 563 26.91 43.36 -42.92
C LYS A 563 27.45 44.76 -42.48
N CYS A 564 27.19 45.81 -43.30
CA CYS A 564 27.46 47.27 -43.12
C CYS A 564 26.22 48.11 -43.61
N VAL A 565 26.11 49.46 -43.78
CA VAL A 565 27.01 50.67 -43.96
C VAL A 565 26.32 51.94 -43.36
N LEU A 566 26.98 53.12 -43.25
CA LEU A 566 26.81 54.14 -42.17
C LEU A 566 26.96 55.66 -42.58
N LYS A 567 26.24 56.61 -41.94
CA LYS A 567 26.38 58.12 -41.93
C LYS A 567 27.58 58.66 -41.08
N THR A 568 27.63 59.97 -40.72
CA THR A 568 28.79 60.63 -40.03
C THR A 568 28.42 61.85 -39.13
N GLY A 569 29.26 62.18 -38.11
CA GLY A 569 29.17 63.34 -37.18
C GLY A 569 30.53 63.85 -36.64
N ILE A 570 30.57 64.80 -35.68
CA ILE A 570 31.82 65.47 -35.20
C ILE A 570 31.91 65.61 -33.67
N LEU A 571 33.02 65.17 -33.07
CA LEU A 571 33.37 65.24 -31.64
C LEU A 571 34.24 66.47 -31.30
N LYS A 572 33.82 67.25 -30.28
CA LYS A 572 34.53 68.46 -29.82
C LYS A 572 35.38 68.24 -28.56
N THR A 573 36.30 69.16 -28.28
CA THR A 573 37.13 69.15 -27.06
C THR A 573 36.36 69.43 -25.78
N SER A 574 35.32 70.27 -25.82
CA SER A 574 34.40 70.47 -24.70
C SER A 574 33.59 69.22 -24.36
N ASP A 575 33.40 68.31 -25.32
CA ASP A 575 32.58 67.11 -25.12
C ASP A 575 33.26 66.10 -24.19
N TYR A 576 34.59 66.19 -23.99
CA TYR A 576 35.31 65.24 -23.14
C TYR A 576 34.86 65.24 -21.68
N ASP A 577 34.31 66.35 -21.20
CA ASP A 577 33.88 66.52 -19.81
C ASP A 577 32.48 65.94 -19.51
N LEU A 578 31.72 65.53 -20.55
CA LEU A 578 30.46 64.79 -20.43
C LEU A 578 30.65 63.33 -20.01
N SER A 579 29.62 62.69 -19.46
CA SER A 579 29.61 61.24 -19.25
C SER A 579 29.52 60.44 -20.58
N ILE A 580 29.79 59.14 -20.51
CA ILE A 580 29.70 58.25 -21.69
C ILE A 580 28.26 58.20 -22.25
N ASN A 581 27.24 58.20 -21.38
CA ASN A 581 25.84 58.15 -21.79
C ASN A 581 25.40 59.42 -22.52
N GLU A 582 25.83 60.59 -22.04
CA GLU A 582 25.53 61.88 -22.72
C GLU A 582 26.22 61.98 -24.07
N LYS A 583 27.47 61.49 -24.18
CA LYS A 583 28.18 61.35 -25.46
C LYS A 583 27.45 60.39 -26.40
N GLN A 584 26.90 59.29 -25.88
CA GLN A 584 26.14 58.31 -26.65
C GLN A 584 24.87 58.93 -27.25
N THR A 585 24.01 59.57 -26.45
CA THR A 585 22.80 60.25 -26.93
C THR A 585 23.14 61.38 -27.93
N LYS A 586 24.22 62.13 -27.70
CA LYS A 586 24.66 63.22 -28.61
C LYS A 586 24.98 62.72 -30.04
N PHE A 587 25.46 61.49 -30.18
CA PHE A 587 25.87 60.91 -31.46
C PHE A 587 25.02 59.72 -31.92
N GLU A 588 23.87 59.48 -31.27
CA GLU A 588 23.02 58.29 -31.46
C GLU A 588 22.49 58.12 -32.90
N ASN A 589 22.37 59.21 -33.65
CA ASN A 589 21.94 59.21 -35.06
C ASN A 589 23.10 59.45 -36.06
N CYS A 590 24.35 59.38 -35.58
CA CYS A 590 25.58 59.50 -36.36
C CYS A 590 26.32 58.16 -36.38
N ASP A 591 26.37 57.51 -37.53
CA ASP A 591 26.93 56.16 -37.62
C ASP A 591 28.48 56.11 -37.75
N SER A 592 29.14 57.26 -37.82
CA SER A 592 30.60 57.47 -37.74
C SER A 592 30.84 58.86 -37.14
N ILE A 593 32.02 59.13 -36.58
CA ILE A 593 32.32 60.38 -35.85
C ILE A 593 33.76 60.83 -36.14
N ILE A 594 34.01 62.13 -36.30
CA ILE A 594 35.34 62.70 -36.58
C ILE A 594 35.81 63.63 -35.43
N CYS A 595 37.09 63.57 -35.06
CA CYS A 595 37.72 64.43 -34.05
C CYS A 595 38.04 65.83 -34.58
N GLU A 596 37.50 66.91 -34.00
CA GLU A 596 37.81 68.29 -34.41
C GLU A 596 39.32 68.61 -34.36
N LYS A 597 40.04 68.03 -33.38
CA LYS A 597 41.42 68.43 -33.04
C LYS A 597 42.50 67.80 -33.93
N CYS A 598 42.16 66.78 -34.71
CA CYS A 598 43.12 66.13 -35.62
C CYS A 598 42.52 65.60 -36.92
N ASN A 599 41.23 65.87 -37.18
CA ASN A 599 40.48 65.46 -38.36
C ASN A 599 40.59 63.96 -38.71
N CYS A 600 40.55 63.11 -37.68
CA CYS A 600 40.57 61.64 -37.82
C CYS A 600 39.27 61.05 -37.25
N GLU A 601 38.83 59.96 -37.87
CA GLU A 601 37.67 59.18 -37.44
C GLU A 601 37.85 58.56 -36.04
N ILE A 602 36.77 58.50 -35.27
CA ILE A 602 36.69 57.94 -33.92
C ILE A 602 36.33 56.46 -34.04
N ILE A 603 37.36 55.61 -34.16
CA ILE A 603 37.19 54.15 -34.13
C ILE A 603 36.68 53.68 -32.74
N ASN A 604 37.02 54.42 -31.68
CA ASN A 604 36.75 54.06 -30.29
C ASN A 604 35.45 54.70 -29.77
N LEU A 605 34.33 54.22 -30.29
CA LEU A 605 32.98 54.66 -29.91
C LEU A 605 32.62 54.30 -28.46
N HIS A 606 33.25 53.30 -27.84
CA HIS A 606 32.95 52.89 -26.46
C HIS A 606 33.23 53.99 -25.41
N TYR A 607 34.17 54.90 -25.70
CA TYR A 607 34.50 56.04 -24.85
C TYR A 607 34.28 57.40 -25.55
N TYR A 608 33.80 57.39 -26.80
CA TYR A 608 33.66 58.57 -27.67
C TYR A 608 34.90 59.48 -27.63
N ARG A 609 36.10 58.92 -27.86
CA ARG A 609 37.38 59.64 -27.74
C ARG A 609 38.35 59.40 -28.90
N CYS A 610 39.18 60.39 -29.20
CA CYS A 610 40.21 60.25 -30.21
C CYS A 610 41.51 59.63 -29.66
N ASP A 611 41.82 58.39 -30.01
CA ASP A 611 43.02 57.69 -29.53
C ASP A 611 44.35 58.33 -30.02
N LYS A 612 44.33 59.05 -31.16
CA LYS A 612 45.47 59.85 -31.67
C LYS A 612 45.76 61.09 -30.80
N CYS A 613 44.75 61.62 -30.12
CA CYS A 613 44.93 62.67 -29.11
C CYS A 613 45.27 62.06 -27.73
N TYR A 614 44.58 60.98 -27.35
CA TYR A 614 44.79 60.26 -26.08
C TYR A 614 46.23 59.76 -25.91
N SER A 615 46.84 59.21 -26.97
CA SER A 615 48.23 58.75 -26.93
C SER A 615 49.23 59.88 -26.63
N LYS A 616 48.95 61.11 -27.08
CA LYS A 616 49.76 62.31 -26.81
C LYS A 616 49.40 63.06 -25.51
N ALA A 617 48.32 62.67 -24.84
CA ALA A 617 47.82 63.34 -23.63
C ALA A 617 48.54 62.86 -22.35
N GLY A 618 48.61 63.71 -21.32
CA GLY A 618 49.10 63.36 -19.99
C GLY A 618 48.09 62.49 -19.21
N ASN A 619 48.51 61.87 -18.09
CA ASN A 619 47.69 60.88 -17.38
C ASN A 619 46.34 61.43 -16.85
N TYR A 620 46.31 62.66 -16.33
CA TYR A 620 45.06 63.32 -15.93
C TYR A 620 44.12 63.54 -17.12
N GLU A 621 44.67 64.11 -18.20
CA GLU A 621 43.93 64.45 -19.42
C GLU A 621 43.38 63.19 -20.11
N ARG A 622 44.15 62.10 -20.16
CA ARG A 622 43.70 60.76 -20.59
C ARG A 622 42.52 60.25 -19.77
N TRP A 623 42.56 60.42 -18.44
CA TRP A 623 41.50 59.97 -17.54
C TRP A 623 40.21 60.77 -17.79
N ARG A 624 40.33 62.09 -17.86
CA ARG A 624 39.25 63.04 -18.17
C ARG A 624 38.58 62.72 -19.50
N MET A 625 39.37 62.59 -20.58
CA MET A 625 38.93 62.17 -21.93
C MET A 625 38.21 60.81 -21.99
N THR A 626 38.36 59.95 -20.97
CA THR A 626 37.78 58.60 -20.97
C THR A 626 36.53 58.48 -20.10
N PHE A 627 36.39 59.31 -19.06
CA PHE A 627 35.43 59.03 -17.98
C PHE A 627 34.66 60.23 -17.40
N GLY A 628 35.12 61.47 -17.58
CA GLY A 628 34.64 62.59 -16.77
C GLY A 628 34.97 62.46 -15.27
N ILE A 629 34.44 63.38 -14.47
CA ILE A 629 34.54 63.43 -12.99
C ILE A 629 33.25 62.76 -12.45
N CYS A 630 33.20 61.85 -11.47
CA CYS A 630 34.14 61.41 -10.42
C CYS A 630 33.85 59.93 -9.98
N LYS A 631 34.79 59.17 -9.35
CA LYS A 631 34.62 57.69 -9.07
C LYS A 631 34.70 57.07 -7.65
N HIS A 632 35.21 57.72 -6.58
CA HIS A 632 34.57 57.73 -5.24
C HIS A 632 33.04 57.78 -5.35
N CYS A 633 32.46 58.83 -5.93
CA CYS A 633 32.97 60.15 -6.35
C CYS A 633 34.38 60.61 -5.88
N PHE A 634 35.36 60.57 -6.78
CA PHE A 634 36.67 61.20 -6.67
C PHE A 634 36.47 62.69 -7.02
N ASP A 635 35.84 63.42 -6.10
CA ASP A 635 35.45 64.81 -6.28
C ASP A 635 36.66 65.75 -6.41
N ILE A 636 36.52 66.88 -7.10
CA ILE A 636 36.10 68.13 -6.43
C ILE A 636 34.73 68.64 -6.91
N ASN A 637 33.67 68.27 -6.19
CA ASN A 637 32.51 69.12 -5.89
C ASN A 637 31.83 68.59 -4.61
N THR A 638 31.30 69.44 -3.73
CA THR A 638 30.88 69.04 -2.36
C THR A 638 29.44 68.49 -2.27
N THR A 639 28.94 67.85 -3.32
CA THR A 639 27.51 67.51 -3.50
C THR A 639 27.25 66.06 -3.96
N CYS A 640 28.22 65.16 -3.78
CA CYS A 640 28.09 63.76 -4.19
C CYS A 640 27.19 62.90 -3.29
N ASN A 641 26.22 62.21 -3.89
CA ASN A 641 25.26 61.33 -3.20
C ASN A 641 25.76 59.90 -2.83
N CYS A 642 27.04 59.55 -3.02
CA CYS A 642 27.47 58.16 -2.83
C CYS A 642 27.58 57.70 -1.35
N LEU A 643 27.81 58.62 -0.41
CA LEU A 643 27.91 58.29 1.02
C LEU A 643 26.55 57.87 1.61
N PRO A 644 25.42 58.57 1.33
CA PRO A 644 24.08 58.05 1.59
C PRO A 644 23.85 56.63 1.07
N SER A 645 24.26 56.31 -0.16
CA SER A 645 24.07 54.98 -0.75
C SER A 645 24.88 53.88 -0.05
N LEU A 646 26.05 54.19 0.51
CA LEU A 646 26.82 53.24 1.33
C LEU A 646 26.18 53.08 2.72
N ASN A 647 25.79 54.18 3.35
CA ASN A 647 25.12 54.17 4.66
C ASN A 647 23.76 53.47 4.63
N GLN A 648 23.07 53.46 3.48
CA GLN A 648 21.87 52.65 3.28
C GLN A 648 22.21 51.15 3.22
N LEU A 649 23.19 50.76 2.40
CA LEU A 649 23.64 49.36 2.29
C LEU A 649 24.09 48.79 3.65
N ILE A 650 24.76 49.61 4.46
CA ILE A 650 25.17 49.27 5.82
C ILE A 650 23.95 48.90 6.68
N LYS A 651 22.90 49.73 6.69
CA LYS A 651 21.66 49.47 7.44
C LYS A 651 20.86 48.27 6.91
N GLU A 652 20.96 47.98 5.62
CA GLU A 652 20.38 46.77 5.01
C GLU A 652 21.16 45.51 5.44
N PHE A 653 22.50 45.59 5.49
CA PHE A 653 23.37 44.52 5.95
C PHE A 653 23.23 44.25 7.46
N GLU A 654 23.07 45.28 8.29
CA GLU A 654 22.85 45.14 9.73
C GLU A 654 21.54 44.39 10.04
N LYS A 655 20.43 44.74 9.37
CA LYS A 655 19.16 44.01 9.47
C LYS A 655 19.30 42.55 9.00
N PHE A 656 20.04 42.32 7.92
CA PHE A 656 20.34 40.97 7.46
C PHE A 656 21.20 40.20 8.48
N ASN A 657 22.08 40.88 9.22
CA ASN A 657 22.89 40.29 10.28
C ASN A 657 22.06 39.89 11.52
N GLU A 658 21.07 40.69 11.93
CA GLU A 658 20.10 40.30 12.97
C GLU A 658 19.30 39.05 12.56
N ILE A 659 18.91 38.97 11.28
CA ILE A 659 18.24 37.79 10.70
C ILE A 659 19.17 36.57 10.68
N TYR A 660 20.47 36.75 10.41
CA TYR A 660 21.47 35.69 10.48
C TYR A 660 21.63 35.18 11.92
N GLU A 661 21.91 36.05 12.90
CA GLU A 661 22.11 35.64 14.30
C GLU A 661 20.88 34.95 14.89
N SER A 662 19.68 35.48 14.64
CA SER A 662 18.41 34.87 15.11
C SER A 662 18.10 33.52 14.45
N LYS A 663 18.63 33.25 13.25
CA LYS A 663 18.51 31.95 12.56
C LYS A 663 19.61 30.96 12.93
N VAL A 664 20.77 31.43 13.40
CA VAL A 664 21.98 30.61 13.57
C VAL A 664 22.20 30.15 15.02
N ASN A 665 21.70 30.88 16.03
CA ASN A 665 21.90 30.57 17.45
C ASN A 665 20.98 29.46 18.03
N GLY A 666 20.57 28.50 17.20
CA GLY A 666 20.00 27.23 17.67
C GLY A 666 21.11 26.27 18.10
N ASN A 667 21.04 25.75 19.32
CA ASN A 667 21.97 24.73 19.83
C ASN A 667 21.97 23.49 18.94
N SER A 668 23.15 23.05 18.50
CA SER A 668 23.32 21.85 17.68
C SER A 668 23.07 20.58 18.51
N ILE A 669 21.95 19.89 18.26
CA ILE A 669 21.58 18.64 18.95
C ILE A 669 22.36 17.45 18.34
N PHE A 670 23.67 17.42 18.56
CA PHE A 670 24.46 16.20 18.36
C PHE A 670 24.36 15.33 19.62
N LYS A 671 23.37 14.42 19.63
CA LYS A 671 23.33 13.33 20.62
C LYS A 671 24.49 12.37 20.33
N GLN A 672 25.20 11.94 21.38
CA GLN A 672 26.20 10.88 21.23
C GLN A 672 25.51 9.57 20.81
N PRO A 673 26.07 8.83 19.83
CA PRO A 673 25.49 7.57 19.38
C PRO A 673 25.73 6.47 20.41
N ILE A 674 24.65 6.05 21.08
CA ILE A 674 24.60 4.69 21.63
C ILE A 674 24.47 3.76 20.41
N THR A 675 25.37 2.79 20.26
CA THR A 675 25.32 1.82 19.16
C THR A 675 24.63 0.53 19.60
N ILE A 676 23.80 -0.04 18.71
CA ILE A 676 23.14 -1.34 18.92
C ILE A 676 23.54 -2.31 17.80
N ILE A 677 23.64 -3.60 18.12
CA ILE A 677 24.01 -4.63 17.15
C ILE A 677 22.79 -4.99 16.27
N SER A 678 23.00 -5.00 14.94
CA SER A 678 22.01 -5.43 13.97
C SER A 678 21.60 -6.87 14.24
N ASP A 679 20.30 -7.11 14.38
CA ASP A 679 19.76 -8.43 14.67
C ASP A 679 19.16 -9.00 13.39
N TYR A 680 19.90 -9.84 12.68
CA TYR A 680 19.40 -10.46 11.44
C TYR A 680 18.47 -11.67 11.71
N ASP A 681 18.30 -12.12 12.96
CA ASP A 681 17.25 -13.09 13.30
C ASP A 681 15.87 -12.40 13.47
N LEU A 682 15.82 -11.09 13.71
CA LEU A 682 14.60 -10.30 13.62
C LEU A 682 14.26 -9.93 12.17
N ASN A 683 12.97 -10.01 11.83
CA ASN A 683 12.43 -9.49 10.56
C ASN A 683 12.48 -7.95 10.51
N GLU A 684 12.38 -7.34 9.32
CA GLU A 684 12.54 -5.88 9.17
C GLU A 684 11.64 -5.04 10.09
N ASP A 685 10.36 -5.39 10.29
CA ASP A 685 9.47 -4.64 11.21
C ASP A 685 9.95 -4.70 12.68
N ASP A 686 10.46 -5.86 13.12
CA ASP A 686 10.99 -6.05 14.48
C ASP A 686 12.38 -5.45 14.65
N ARG A 687 13.21 -5.44 13.60
CA ARG A 687 14.50 -4.74 13.61
C ARG A 687 14.31 -3.22 13.62
N ARG A 688 13.34 -2.70 12.85
CA ARG A 688 12.93 -1.29 12.88
C ARG A 688 12.47 -0.88 14.27
N GLU A 689 11.60 -1.67 14.92
CA GLU A 689 11.16 -1.38 16.29
C GLU A 689 12.29 -1.45 17.32
N LYS A 690 13.20 -2.43 17.22
CA LYS A 690 14.37 -2.57 18.10
C LYS A 690 15.33 -1.38 17.98
N CYS A 691 15.44 -0.79 16.79
CA CYS A 691 16.47 0.19 16.46
C CYS A 691 15.96 1.61 16.21
N LYS A 692 14.66 1.88 16.37
CA LYS A 692 14.02 3.19 16.11
C LYS A 692 14.65 4.36 16.86
N ASP A 693 15.09 4.13 18.09
CA ASP A 693 15.65 5.15 18.99
C ASP A 693 17.17 5.35 18.79
N TYR A 694 17.77 4.68 17.81
CA TYR A 694 19.20 4.66 17.53
C TYR A 694 19.51 5.20 16.14
N TYR A 695 20.58 5.98 16.01
CA TYR A 695 21.06 6.50 14.72
C TYR A 695 21.95 5.47 14.01
N ASP A 696 22.91 4.92 14.77
CA ASP A 696 23.96 4.03 14.29
C ASP A 696 23.77 2.58 14.73
N ILE A 697 23.83 1.66 13.77
CA ILE A 697 23.79 0.21 14.01
C ILE A 697 25.14 -0.42 13.67
N LEU A 698 25.65 -1.28 14.56
CA LEU A 698 26.80 -2.14 14.31
C LEU A 698 26.36 -3.43 13.58
N CYS A 699 26.85 -3.67 12.37
CA CYS A 699 26.50 -4.87 11.59
C CYS A 699 27.15 -6.15 12.16
N GLU A 700 26.33 -7.14 12.57
CA GLU A 700 26.79 -8.40 13.20
C GLU A 700 27.77 -9.22 12.34
N LYS A 701 27.76 -9.05 11.00
CA LYS A 701 28.66 -9.80 10.09
C LYS A 701 30.03 -9.17 9.86
N CYS A 702 30.17 -7.85 10.06
CA CYS A 702 31.41 -7.15 9.68
C CYS A 702 31.90 -6.10 10.68
N ASN A 703 31.19 -5.89 11.79
CA ASN A 703 31.45 -4.87 12.80
C ASN A 703 31.67 -3.46 12.23
N LYS A 704 31.05 -3.15 11.08
CA LYS A 704 30.95 -1.79 10.56
C LYS A 704 29.66 -1.16 11.04
N ILE A 705 29.76 0.11 11.44
CA ILE A 705 28.61 0.96 11.72
C ILE A 705 27.95 1.34 10.39
N PHE A 706 26.62 1.37 10.37
CA PHE A 706 25.82 1.98 9.31
C PHE A 706 24.61 2.71 9.91
N SER A 707 24.26 3.86 9.34
CA SER A 707 23.05 4.59 9.71
C SER A 707 21.79 3.83 9.26
N PHE A 708 20.78 3.82 10.13
CA PHE A 708 19.56 3.04 9.95
C PHE A 708 18.28 3.88 9.75
N ASN A 709 18.32 5.13 10.18
CA ASN A 709 17.27 6.12 10.00
C ASN A 709 17.75 7.22 9.02
N ASP A 710 16.95 8.26 8.76
CA ASP A 710 17.12 9.20 7.62
C ASP A 710 18.38 10.12 7.63
N TYR A 711 19.31 9.89 8.56
CA TYR A 711 20.53 10.68 8.74
C TYR A 711 21.71 10.09 7.94
N CYS A 712 22.29 10.90 7.05
CA CYS A 712 23.42 10.51 6.22
C CYS A 712 24.74 11.01 6.83
N HIS A 713 25.43 10.16 7.60
CA HIS A 713 26.64 10.57 8.33
C HIS A 713 27.72 11.17 7.42
N SER A 714 27.95 10.63 6.21
CA SER A 714 28.90 11.20 5.25
C SER A 714 28.45 12.56 4.69
N CYS A 715 27.13 12.80 4.58
CA CYS A 715 26.59 14.09 4.18
C CYS A 715 26.77 15.12 5.31
N ASP A 716 26.69 14.69 6.57
CA ASP A 716 26.90 15.56 7.72
C ASP A 716 28.40 15.82 7.98
N ASP A 717 29.30 14.87 7.67
CA ASP A 717 30.76 15.09 7.66
C ASP A 717 31.15 16.15 6.59
N GLU A 718 30.58 16.06 5.38
CA GLU A 718 30.78 17.07 4.32
C GLU A 718 30.19 18.43 4.71
N LYS A 719 28.99 18.47 5.33
CA LYS A 719 28.42 19.71 5.88
C LYS A 719 29.29 20.29 6.99
N GLU A 720 29.79 19.50 7.93
CA GLU A 720 30.59 20.01 9.06
C GLU A 720 31.94 20.55 8.57
N LYS A 721 32.57 19.88 7.60
CA LYS A 721 33.75 20.40 6.91
C LYS A 721 33.44 21.72 6.20
N LYS A 722 32.40 21.77 5.36
CA LYS A 722 32.01 22.98 4.62
C LYS A 722 31.60 24.13 5.55
N LEU A 723 30.94 23.82 6.68
CA LEU A 723 30.58 24.76 7.73
C LEU A 723 31.84 25.37 8.36
N LYS A 724 32.83 24.55 8.73
CA LYS A 724 34.13 25.00 9.27
C LYS A 724 34.90 25.86 8.26
N GLU A 725 34.92 25.47 6.99
CA GLU A 725 35.57 26.21 5.90
C GLU A 725 34.90 27.60 5.72
N LEU A 726 33.57 27.65 5.53
CA LEU A 726 32.82 28.90 5.37
C LEU A 726 32.88 29.81 6.62
N GLN A 727 32.82 29.26 7.83
CA GLN A 727 33.00 30.04 9.07
C GLN A 727 34.41 30.62 9.19
N SER A 728 35.43 29.90 8.71
CA SER A 728 36.81 30.38 8.73
C SER A 728 37.06 31.52 7.74
N GLU A 729 36.45 31.48 6.54
CA GLU A 729 36.51 32.61 5.59
C GLU A 729 35.66 33.79 6.07
N LEU A 730 34.44 33.55 6.57
CA LEU A 730 33.55 34.61 7.07
C LEU A 730 34.24 35.51 8.10
N ARG A 731 34.93 34.90 9.07
CA ARG A 731 35.62 35.61 10.17
C ARG A 731 36.68 36.59 9.67
N ILE A 732 37.31 36.33 8.52
CA ILE A 732 38.29 37.23 7.90
C ILE A 732 37.61 38.52 7.43
N PHE A 733 36.42 38.40 6.83
CA PHE A 733 35.66 39.54 6.31
C PHE A 733 34.89 40.29 7.40
N GLU A 734 34.40 39.63 8.45
CA GLU A 734 33.75 40.29 9.58
C GLU A 734 34.73 41.18 10.37
N ASN A 735 35.98 40.72 10.56
CA ASN A 735 37.04 41.54 11.14
C ASN A 735 37.25 42.83 10.32
N PHE A 736 37.30 42.74 8.99
CA PHE A 736 37.40 43.90 8.10
C PHE A 736 36.17 44.82 8.20
N TYR A 737 34.95 44.28 8.23
CA TYR A 737 33.73 45.10 8.40
C TYR A 737 33.81 45.94 9.68
N ASN A 738 34.27 45.34 10.78
CA ASN A 738 34.47 46.01 12.06
C ASN A 738 35.62 47.04 12.06
N GLU A 739 36.55 46.98 11.10
CA GLU A 739 37.62 47.97 10.93
C GLU A 739 37.16 49.24 10.19
N LEU A 740 36.06 49.19 9.44
CA LEU A 740 35.54 50.32 8.64
C LEU A 740 35.01 51.48 9.51
N TYR A 741 34.57 51.17 10.73
CA TYR A 741 33.99 52.15 11.65
C TYR A 741 35.03 52.67 12.63
N ASP A 742 34.87 53.92 13.05
CA ASP A 742 35.53 54.42 14.24
C ASP A 742 34.90 53.83 15.51
N LYS A 743 35.73 53.50 16.50
CA LYS A 743 35.30 52.74 17.70
C LYS A 743 34.67 53.61 18.79
N GLU A 744 34.91 54.92 18.77
CA GLU A 744 34.41 55.85 19.79
C GLU A 744 33.11 56.52 19.33
N THR A 745 33.02 56.85 18.04
CA THR A 745 31.87 57.54 17.44
C THR A 745 30.89 56.62 16.71
N ASN A 746 31.26 55.36 16.45
CA ASN A 746 30.51 54.37 15.66
C ASN A 746 30.11 54.85 14.24
N ASN A 747 30.81 55.86 13.70
CA ASN A 747 30.62 56.36 12.34
C ASN A 747 31.58 55.67 11.37
N LEU A 748 31.22 55.65 10.08
CA LEU A 748 32.12 55.20 9.03
C LEU A 748 33.33 56.14 8.93
N LYS A 749 34.54 55.58 8.86
CA LYS A 749 35.80 56.32 8.70
C LYS A 749 35.86 57.10 7.38
N ASN A 750 36.76 58.07 7.28
CA ASN A 750 36.86 58.90 6.08
C ASN A 750 37.50 58.17 4.89
N SER A 751 37.30 58.69 3.67
CA SER A 751 37.75 58.07 2.41
C SER A 751 39.25 57.76 2.32
N ASN A 752 40.11 58.41 3.13
CA ASN A 752 41.54 58.12 3.17
C ASN A 752 41.85 56.97 4.15
N GLU A 753 41.23 56.96 5.33
CA GLU A 753 41.32 55.86 6.30
C GLU A 753 40.79 54.54 5.72
N LEU A 754 39.60 54.58 5.10
CA LEU A 754 39.01 53.42 4.40
C LEU A 754 39.94 52.87 3.32
N ARG A 755 40.71 53.74 2.65
CA ARG A 755 41.71 53.34 1.64
C ARG A 755 42.91 52.65 2.28
N LEU A 756 43.39 53.12 3.43
CA LEU A 756 44.48 52.47 4.17
C LEU A 756 44.08 51.10 4.71
N ILE A 757 42.85 50.95 5.22
CA ILE A 757 42.30 49.67 5.69
C ILE A 757 42.23 48.65 4.53
N ILE A 758 41.67 49.04 3.38
CA ILE A 758 41.65 48.16 2.19
C ILE A 758 43.05 47.82 1.69
N GLN A 759 44.02 48.75 1.74
CA GLN A 759 45.39 48.51 1.27
C GLN A 759 46.22 47.62 2.22
N SER A 760 45.94 47.64 3.53
CA SER A 760 46.63 46.80 4.52
C SER A 760 46.07 45.37 4.58
N ASN A 761 44.79 45.17 4.27
CA ASN A 761 44.13 43.87 4.36
C ASN A 761 44.54 42.93 3.20
N LYS A 762 45.49 42.04 3.46
CA LYS A 762 46.07 41.08 2.50
C LYS A 762 45.06 40.14 1.82
N TYR A 763 43.89 39.90 2.40
CA TYR A 763 42.87 39.01 1.84
C TYR A 763 41.87 39.75 0.93
N ILE A 764 41.68 41.04 1.18
CA ILE A 764 40.67 41.88 0.51
C ILE A 764 41.29 42.72 -0.59
N TYR A 765 42.50 43.26 -0.40
CA TYR A 765 43.21 44.04 -1.42
C TYR A 765 43.34 43.34 -2.79
N PRO A 766 43.54 42.00 -2.88
CA PRO A 766 43.54 41.29 -4.16
C PRO A 766 42.15 41.03 -4.75
N LYS A 767 41.09 41.07 -3.92
CA LYS A 767 39.69 40.82 -4.31
C LYS A 767 38.98 42.10 -4.81
N VAL A 768 39.54 43.30 -4.56
CA VAL A 768 38.93 44.59 -4.95
C VAL A 768 39.67 45.30 -6.08
N ASN A 769 38.93 46.01 -6.93
CA ASN A 769 39.50 46.76 -8.05
C ASN A 769 40.03 48.13 -7.59
N ARG A 770 41.36 48.29 -7.54
CA ARG A 770 42.04 49.55 -7.17
C ARG A 770 41.67 50.79 -8.00
N PHE A 771 41.02 50.62 -9.16
CA PHE A 771 40.56 51.72 -10.02
C PHE A 771 39.10 52.15 -9.76
N GLU A 772 38.40 51.47 -8.84
CA GLU A 772 37.01 51.75 -8.47
C GLU A 772 36.88 52.64 -7.24
N GLY A 773 35.64 53.00 -6.90
CA GLY A 773 35.32 53.76 -5.71
C GLY A 773 35.66 53.04 -4.40
N ILE A 774 36.17 53.68 -3.34
CA ILE A 774 36.39 53.00 -2.05
C ILE A 774 35.05 52.51 -1.46
N HIS A 775 34.00 53.32 -1.58
CA HIS A 775 32.63 52.91 -1.22
C HIS A 775 32.11 51.78 -2.12
N LEU A 776 32.55 51.72 -3.39
CA LEU A 776 32.19 50.65 -4.32
C LEU A 776 32.95 49.34 -4.01
N GLN A 777 34.23 49.44 -3.65
CA GLN A 777 35.07 48.33 -3.20
C GLN A 777 34.52 47.75 -1.88
N ILE A 778 34.17 48.59 -0.89
CA ILE A 778 33.49 48.17 0.34
C ILE A 778 32.14 47.52 0.04
N LYS A 779 31.31 48.14 -0.82
CA LYS A 779 30.02 47.58 -1.24
C LYS A 779 30.20 46.17 -1.80
N LYS A 780 31.13 45.96 -2.74
CA LYS A 780 31.45 44.65 -3.31
C LYS A 780 31.88 43.63 -2.24
N VAL A 781 32.75 44.01 -1.31
CA VAL A 781 33.15 43.11 -0.21
C VAL A 781 31.94 42.61 0.59
N ILE A 782 31.02 43.51 0.94
CA ILE A 782 29.81 43.15 1.69
C ILE A 782 28.86 42.28 0.83
N THR A 783 28.55 42.70 -0.40
CA THR A 783 27.51 42.04 -1.22
C THR A 783 27.95 40.79 -1.96
N GLU A 784 29.23 40.70 -2.36
CA GLU A 784 29.75 39.58 -3.17
C GLU A 784 30.44 38.49 -2.32
N TYR A 785 30.80 38.79 -1.07
CA TYR A 785 31.46 37.81 -0.18
C TYR A 785 30.73 37.61 1.16
N ILE A 786 30.44 38.66 1.93
CA ILE A 786 29.87 38.48 3.28
C ILE A 786 28.42 37.98 3.23
N MET A 787 27.56 38.64 2.45
CA MET A 787 26.14 38.27 2.34
C MET A 787 25.93 36.85 1.75
N PRO A 788 26.65 36.42 0.68
CA PRO A 788 26.55 35.06 0.18
C PRO A 788 27.00 34.00 1.18
N ILE A 789 28.14 34.17 1.85
CA ILE A 789 28.63 33.21 2.86
C ILE A 789 27.63 33.07 4.01
N LYS A 790 27.09 34.18 4.54
CA LYS A 790 26.04 34.13 5.57
C LYS A 790 24.74 33.50 5.08
N SER A 791 24.35 33.73 3.83
CA SER A 791 23.17 33.08 3.22
C SER A 791 23.35 31.57 3.07
N GLU A 792 24.54 31.12 2.67
CA GLU A 792 24.87 29.70 2.53
C GLU A 792 24.96 29.01 3.90
N LEU A 793 25.53 29.67 4.92
CA LEU A 793 25.52 29.19 6.30
C LEU A 793 24.09 29.05 6.87
N ILE A 794 23.19 29.99 6.56
CA ILE A 794 21.75 29.86 6.87
C ILE A 794 21.16 28.65 6.14
N ALA A 795 21.42 28.49 4.84
CA ALA A 795 20.89 27.36 4.06
C ALA A 795 21.38 26.00 4.62
N ILE A 796 22.66 25.87 4.96
CA ILE A 796 23.24 24.65 5.56
C ILE A 796 22.59 24.35 6.93
N LYS A 797 22.29 25.37 7.75
CA LYS A 797 21.60 25.19 9.04
C LYS A 797 20.07 25.00 8.93
N GLN A 798 19.44 25.35 7.81
CA GLN A 798 17.98 25.36 7.67
C GLN A 798 17.42 24.40 6.59
N SER A 799 18.24 23.69 5.83
CA SER A 799 17.79 22.72 4.81
C SER A 799 17.40 21.36 5.43
N PRO A 800 16.12 20.94 5.39
CA PRO A 800 15.70 19.57 5.70
C PRO A 800 15.94 18.68 4.48
N GLU A 801 17.20 18.52 4.10
CA GLU A 801 17.58 17.90 2.84
C GLU A 801 17.36 16.38 2.87
N VAL A 802 16.24 15.94 2.30
CA VAL A 802 15.89 14.52 2.13
C VAL A 802 16.99 13.85 1.32
N CYS A 803 17.78 12.99 1.96
CA CYS A 803 18.94 12.40 1.33
C CYS A 803 18.50 11.38 0.26
N PHE A 804 18.93 11.59 -0.99
CA PHE A 804 18.64 10.69 -2.11
C PHE A 804 19.47 9.40 -2.11
N HIS A 805 20.35 9.20 -1.12
CA HIS A 805 20.92 7.88 -0.85
C HIS A 805 19.81 6.98 -0.30
N THR A 806 19.49 5.91 -1.01
CA THR A 806 18.43 4.96 -0.62
C THR A 806 18.62 4.47 0.82
N ILE A 807 17.59 4.61 1.65
CA ILE A 807 17.53 4.11 3.03
C ILE A 807 18.02 2.66 3.07
N ARG A 808 19.15 2.42 3.74
CA ARG A 808 19.78 1.11 3.84
C ARG A 808 19.25 0.36 5.06
N SER A 809 18.11 -0.31 4.88
CA SER A 809 17.60 -1.33 5.83
C SER A 809 18.63 -2.45 6.15
N TYR A 810 19.70 -2.56 5.35
CA TYR A 810 20.74 -3.58 5.42
C TYR A 810 22.12 -2.98 5.09
N CYS A 811 23.15 -3.42 5.82
CA CYS A 811 24.55 -3.11 5.55
C CYS A 811 25.02 -3.68 4.19
N ASP A 812 26.14 -3.21 3.64
CA ASP A 812 26.75 -3.75 2.39
C ASP A 812 26.91 -5.27 2.38
N CYS A 813 27.09 -5.89 3.54
CA CYS A 813 27.10 -7.36 3.69
C CYS A 813 25.89 -8.04 3.03
N TYR A 814 24.70 -7.45 3.08
CA TYR A 814 23.50 -8.02 2.45
C TYR A 814 23.57 -7.99 0.92
N TYR A 815 24.11 -6.91 0.33
CA TYR A 815 24.28 -6.81 -1.12
C TYR A 815 25.40 -7.74 -1.63
N MET A 816 26.42 -7.94 -0.81
CA MET A 816 27.54 -8.87 -1.07
C MET A 816 27.22 -10.32 -0.69
N GLU A 817 26.10 -10.59 0.00
CA GLU A 817 25.70 -11.95 0.40
C GLU A 817 25.27 -12.78 -0.81
N THR A 818 25.90 -13.95 -0.94
CA THR A 818 25.69 -14.92 -2.02
C THR A 818 25.02 -16.20 -1.54
N ASP A 819 25.05 -16.49 -0.23
CA ASP A 819 24.27 -17.59 0.34
C ASP A 819 22.78 -17.21 0.42
N ILE A 820 21.94 -17.95 -0.30
CA ILE A 820 20.50 -17.68 -0.41
C ILE A 820 19.77 -17.86 0.94
N SER A 821 20.28 -18.73 1.82
CA SER A 821 19.74 -18.96 3.16
C SER A 821 20.05 -17.78 4.08
N GLU A 822 21.33 -17.36 4.15
CA GLU A 822 21.72 -16.18 4.93
C GLU A 822 21.09 -14.89 4.40
N LYS A 823 20.94 -14.73 3.08
CA LYS A 823 20.25 -13.57 2.52
C LYS A 823 18.78 -13.50 2.95
N LYS A 824 18.06 -14.63 2.90
CA LYS A 824 16.68 -14.74 3.41
C LYS A 824 16.57 -14.56 4.92
N ARG A 825 17.56 -15.03 5.69
CA ARG A 825 17.68 -14.74 7.13
C ARG A 825 17.76 -13.23 7.33
N MET A 826 18.66 -12.54 6.63
CA MET A 826 18.79 -11.07 6.73
C MET A 826 17.48 -10.35 6.36
N GLU A 827 16.80 -10.72 5.28
CA GLU A 827 15.53 -10.13 4.83
C GLU A 827 14.36 -10.39 5.81
N PHE A 828 14.04 -11.67 6.05
CA PHE A 828 12.79 -12.07 6.70
C PHE A 828 12.95 -12.47 8.17
N GLY A 829 14.17 -12.64 8.67
CA GLY A 829 14.45 -13.14 10.01
C GLY A 829 14.23 -14.65 10.17
N LYS A 830 14.41 -15.12 11.41
CA LYS A 830 14.39 -16.53 11.80
C LYS A 830 13.50 -16.74 13.02
N CYS A 831 12.68 -17.79 13.01
CA CYS A 831 11.75 -18.07 14.08
C CYS A 831 12.50 -18.52 15.36
N LYS A 832 12.29 -17.85 16.49
CA LYS A 832 12.86 -18.22 17.80
C LYS A 832 12.34 -19.56 18.33
N GLU A 833 11.15 -19.99 17.92
CA GLU A 833 10.51 -21.23 18.40
C GLU A 833 10.92 -22.47 17.60
N CYS A 834 10.93 -22.40 16.26
CA CYS A 834 11.25 -23.56 15.40
C CYS A 834 12.60 -23.45 14.66
N LEU A 835 13.36 -22.37 14.88
CA LEU A 835 14.68 -22.08 14.30
C LEU A 835 14.76 -22.01 12.76
N ASN A 836 13.63 -22.12 12.05
CA ASN A 836 13.55 -21.94 10.60
C ASN A 836 13.54 -20.45 10.21
N ILE A 837 14.19 -20.13 9.10
CA ILE A 837 14.08 -18.83 8.43
C ILE A 837 12.64 -18.64 7.94
N HIS A 838 12.11 -17.42 8.03
CA HIS A 838 10.75 -17.13 7.58
C HIS A 838 10.63 -17.22 6.05
N GLU A 839 9.48 -17.70 5.56
CA GLU A 839 9.23 -17.86 4.12
C GLU A 839 9.11 -16.52 3.38
N ASP A 840 8.52 -15.53 4.06
CA ASP A 840 8.30 -14.16 3.58
C ASP A 840 8.08 -13.20 4.77
N LEU A 841 7.69 -11.95 4.48
CA LEU A 841 7.47 -10.87 5.45
C LEU A 841 6.37 -11.16 6.51
N ASN A 842 5.52 -12.17 6.32
CA ASN A 842 4.45 -12.57 7.26
C ASN A 842 4.98 -13.38 8.45
N GLY A 843 6.26 -13.79 8.44
CA GLY A 843 6.91 -14.49 9.54
C GLY A 843 6.66 -16.00 9.56
N CYS A 844 6.67 -16.61 10.75
CA CYS A 844 6.63 -18.06 10.88
C CYS A 844 5.20 -18.65 10.83
N LEU A 845 4.72 -18.92 9.62
CA LEU A 845 3.41 -19.53 9.39
C LEU A 845 3.22 -20.88 10.11
N SER A 846 4.28 -21.68 10.24
CA SER A 846 4.22 -23.02 10.86
C SER A 846 4.18 -23.02 12.40
N CYS A 847 4.48 -21.88 13.05
CA CYS A 847 4.31 -21.70 14.50
C CYS A 847 3.04 -20.92 14.87
N ASN A 848 2.36 -20.30 13.90
CA ASN A 848 1.17 -19.50 14.17
C ASN A 848 -0.02 -20.32 14.71
N PRO A 849 -0.34 -21.52 14.20
CA PRO A 849 -1.40 -22.36 14.78
C PRO A 849 -1.22 -22.63 16.28
N GLN A 850 0.00 -22.93 16.73
CA GLN A 850 0.31 -23.20 18.14
C GLN A 850 0.32 -21.92 18.98
N ARG A 851 0.49 -20.74 18.38
CA ARG A 851 0.29 -19.45 19.06
C ARG A 851 -1.20 -19.18 19.25
N PHE A 852 -2.01 -19.35 18.21
CA PHE A 852 -3.47 -19.23 18.30
C PHE A 852 -4.06 -20.23 19.31
N GLN A 853 -3.58 -21.48 19.36
CA GLN A 853 -3.98 -22.46 20.40
C GLN A 853 -3.71 -21.99 21.84
N ARG A 854 -2.68 -21.16 22.08
CA ARG A 854 -2.40 -20.54 23.40
C ARG A 854 -3.28 -19.32 23.69
N ASP A 855 -4.04 -18.85 22.69
CA ASP A 855 -4.92 -17.69 22.73
C ASP A 855 -6.43 -18.08 22.69
N PHE A 856 -6.79 -19.30 22.28
CA PHE A 856 -8.17 -19.79 22.17
C PHE A 856 -8.99 -19.69 23.47
N ASN A 857 -8.35 -19.68 24.64
CA ASN A 857 -9.02 -19.53 25.94
C ASN A 857 -9.09 -18.07 26.44
N LYS A 858 -8.66 -17.11 25.63
CA LYS A 858 -8.68 -15.65 25.96
C LYS A 858 -9.90 -14.94 25.40
N TRP A 859 -10.69 -15.62 24.57
CA TRP A 859 -11.89 -15.11 23.93
C TRP A 859 -12.90 -16.24 23.73
N THR A 860 -14.17 -15.88 23.59
CA THR A 860 -15.26 -16.74 23.12
C THR A 860 -16.36 -15.82 22.57
N SER A 861 -17.09 -16.30 21.57
CA SER A 861 -18.31 -15.65 21.07
C SER A 861 -19.55 -15.95 21.89
N GLY A 862 -19.48 -16.91 22.84
CA GLY A 862 -20.65 -17.52 23.46
C GLY A 862 -21.36 -18.56 22.58
N ASN A 863 -20.85 -18.86 21.37
CA ASN A 863 -21.39 -19.83 20.44
C ASN A 863 -20.32 -20.83 19.97
N GLU A 864 -20.47 -22.10 20.32
CA GLU A 864 -19.49 -23.15 19.99
C GLU A 864 -19.24 -23.33 18.48
N ILE A 865 -20.19 -22.95 17.61
CA ILE A 865 -20.06 -23.09 16.16
C ILE A 865 -19.21 -21.96 15.58
N ILE A 866 -19.40 -20.71 16.03
CA ILE A 866 -18.51 -19.58 15.71
C ILE A 866 -17.11 -19.86 16.26
N ASP A 867 -17.00 -20.26 17.53
CA ASP A 867 -15.70 -20.48 18.17
C ASP A 867 -14.93 -21.58 17.43
N ARG A 868 -15.58 -22.69 17.08
CA ARG A 868 -14.98 -23.75 16.26
C ARG A 868 -14.59 -23.26 14.87
N LEU A 869 -15.44 -22.51 14.17
CA LEU A 869 -15.13 -21.96 12.84
C LEU A 869 -13.85 -21.11 12.86
N ILE A 870 -13.76 -20.20 13.84
CA ILE A 870 -12.62 -19.29 13.99
C ILE A 870 -11.36 -20.07 14.42
N GLN A 871 -11.49 -21.02 15.36
CA GLN A 871 -10.38 -21.87 15.79
C GLN A 871 -9.85 -22.72 14.62
N GLU A 872 -10.71 -23.46 13.91
CA GLU A 872 -10.33 -24.26 12.75
C GLU A 872 -9.68 -23.40 11.65
N ASN A 873 -10.22 -22.21 11.37
CA ASN A 873 -9.61 -21.24 10.45
C ASN A 873 -8.19 -20.84 10.88
N GLN A 874 -7.99 -20.52 12.16
CA GLN A 874 -6.69 -20.14 12.74
C GLN A 874 -5.68 -21.30 12.83
N LEU A 875 -6.13 -22.55 12.83
CA LEU A 875 -5.26 -23.74 12.76
C LEU A 875 -4.74 -24.04 11.36
N LEU A 876 -5.44 -23.61 10.30
CA LEU A 876 -5.00 -23.81 8.93
C LEU A 876 -3.81 -22.90 8.60
N VAL A 877 -2.75 -23.46 8.02
CA VAL A 877 -1.54 -22.71 7.62
C VAL A 877 -1.83 -21.87 6.37
N ARG A 878 -2.58 -20.77 6.55
CA ARG A 878 -3.03 -19.84 5.51
C ARG A 878 -2.34 -18.48 5.66
N ARG A 879 -2.05 -17.83 4.53
CA ARG A 879 -1.50 -16.46 4.47
C ARG A 879 -2.58 -15.36 4.42
N TYR A 880 -3.82 -15.73 4.08
CA TYR A 880 -4.96 -14.83 3.91
C TYR A 880 -6.25 -15.49 4.43
N GLY A 881 -7.28 -14.69 4.68
CA GLY A 881 -8.56 -15.19 5.20
C GLY A 881 -8.52 -15.66 6.66
N LEU A 882 -7.59 -15.13 7.46
CA LEU A 882 -7.56 -15.32 8.91
C LEU A 882 -8.78 -14.61 9.53
N LEU A 883 -9.63 -15.39 10.20
CA LEU A 883 -10.78 -14.90 10.97
C LEU A 883 -10.39 -14.62 12.41
N GLU A 884 -11.03 -13.62 13.01
CA GLU A 884 -10.90 -13.24 14.41
C GLU A 884 -12.28 -13.15 15.08
N TRP A 885 -12.38 -13.46 16.37
CA TRP A 885 -13.48 -12.94 17.18
C TRP A 885 -13.12 -11.51 17.59
N ILE A 886 -13.98 -10.55 17.27
CA ILE A 886 -13.70 -9.14 17.50
C ILE A 886 -14.73 -8.60 18.50
N PRO A 887 -14.34 -8.34 19.76
CA PRO A 887 -15.24 -7.74 20.74
C PRO A 887 -15.83 -6.43 20.25
N TYR A 888 -17.12 -6.20 20.51
CA TYR A 888 -17.86 -5.09 19.91
C TYR A 888 -17.37 -3.70 20.38
N ASP A 889 -16.78 -3.61 21.58
CA ASP A 889 -16.16 -2.39 22.13
C ASP A 889 -14.91 -1.94 21.35
N ARG A 890 -14.39 -2.77 20.43
CA ARG A 890 -13.30 -2.41 19.52
C ARG A 890 -13.79 -1.63 18.29
N PHE A 891 -15.09 -1.45 18.12
CA PHE A 891 -15.68 -0.63 17.07
C PHE A 891 -16.13 0.74 17.59
N THR A 892 -15.83 1.77 16.79
CA THR A 892 -16.24 3.16 17.03
C THR A 892 -16.82 3.75 15.74
N ASN A 893 -17.48 4.91 15.81
CA ASN A 893 -18.08 5.58 14.65
C ASN A 893 -19.02 4.66 13.84
N ILE A 894 -19.88 3.90 14.52
CA ILE A 894 -20.81 2.97 13.88
C ILE A 894 -21.93 3.78 13.21
N ASN A 895 -22.04 3.68 11.88
CA ASN A 895 -23.00 4.43 11.07
C ASN A 895 -23.77 3.47 10.15
N TYR A 896 -25.10 3.62 10.06
CA TYR A 896 -25.93 2.82 9.17
C TYR A 896 -25.69 3.16 7.69
N ILE A 897 -25.57 2.13 6.83
CA ILE A 897 -25.40 2.27 5.38
C ILE A 897 -26.70 1.90 4.64
N ALA A 898 -27.22 0.69 4.89
CA ALA A 898 -28.32 0.10 4.12
C ALA A 898 -28.96 -1.09 4.83
N GLU A 899 -30.19 -1.41 4.42
CA GLU A 899 -30.93 -2.60 4.81
C GLU A 899 -31.42 -3.29 3.53
N GLY A 900 -31.22 -4.61 3.45
CA GLY A 900 -31.75 -5.49 2.41
C GLY A 900 -32.70 -6.52 3.00
N GLY A 901 -33.26 -7.39 2.17
CA GLY A 901 -34.26 -8.39 2.61
C GLY A 901 -33.78 -9.38 3.69
N PHE A 902 -32.46 -9.52 3.88
CA PHE A 902 -31.85 -10.52 4.76
C PHE A 902 -30.87 -9.95 5.80
N ALA A 903 -30.44 -8.69 5.65
CA ALA A 903 -29.35 -8.11 6.45
C ALA A 903 -29.39 -6.58 6.52
N LYS A 904 -28.85 -6.03 7.61
CA LYS A 904 -28.51 -4.62 7.79
C LYS A 904 -27.00 -4.44 7.73
N VAL A 905 -26.55 -3.34 7.12
CA VAL A 905 -25.11 -3.06 6.94
C VAL A 905 -24.77 -1.69 7.52
N TYR A 906 -23.73 -1.67 8.36
CA TYR A 906 -23.17 -0.48 9.00
C TYR A 906 -21.71 -0.32 8.60
N SER A 907 -21.17 0.91 8.59
CA SER A 907 -19.72 1.15 8.61
C SER A 907 -19.27 1.37 10.05
N ALA A 908 -18.04 0.98 10.36
CA ALA A 908 -17.43 1.20 11.67
C ALA A 908 -15.91 1.39 11.55
N THR A 909 -15.31 2.06 12.52
CA THR A 909 -13.86 2.15 12.71
C THR A 909 -13.43 1.09 13.73
N TRP A 910 -12.75 0.03 13.27
CA TRP A 910 -12.11 -0.98 14.12
C TRP A 910 -10.76 -0.46 14.61
N ILE A 911 -10.63 -0.19 15.91
CA ILE A 911 -9.50 0.57 16.47
C ILE A 911 -8.15 -0.18 16.42
N ASP A 912 -8.17 -1.52 16.46
CA ASP A 912 -6.96 -2.35 16.41
C ASP A 912 -6.54 -2.71 14.99
N GLY A 913 -7.50 -2.88 14.08
CA GLY A 913 -7.31 -3.50 12.78
C GLY A 913 -6.92 -4.98 12.84
N GLN A 914 -6.85 -5.61 11.68
CA GLN A 914 -6.52 -7.04 11.56
C GLN A 914 -5.11 -7.37 12.06
N ILE A 915 -4.92 -8.57 12.60
CA ILE A 915 -3.59 -9.19 12.79
C ILE A 915 -2.81 -9.17 11.46
N LYS A 916 -1.61 -8.60 11.50
CA LYS A 916 -0.63 -8.56 10.40
C LYS A 916 0.30 -9.77 10.48
N LYS A 917 0.96 -9.97 11.62
CA LYS A 917 1.92 -11.07 11.90
C LYS A 917 2.33 -11.13 13.37
N TRP A 918 3.01 -12.21 13.77
CA TRP A 918 3.66 -12.30 15.08
C TRP A 918 4.93 -11.44 15.17
N SER A 919 5.13 -10.71 16.28
CA SER A 919 6.41 -10.06 16.60
C SER A 919 7.24 -10.94 17.53
N GLN A 920 8.52 -11.09 17.19
CA GLN A 920 9.50 -11.78 18.03
C GLN A 920 10.24 -10.85 19.00
N LEU A 921 9.92 -9.55 18.95
CA LEU A 921 10.44 -8.54 19.86
C LEU A 921 9.48 -8.32 21.04
N SER A 922 8.19 -8.11 20.76
CA SER A 922 7.16 -7.95 21.79
C SER A 922 6.49 -9.27 22.22
N ASN A 923 6.77 -10.38 21.52
CA ASN A 923 6.17 -11.70 21.76
C ASN A 923 4.63 -11.67 21.74
N ASN A 924 4.08 -10.96 20.76
CA ASN A 924 2.64 -10.72 20.59
C ASN A 924 2.29 -10.45 19.11
N TRP A 925 1.00 -10.45 18.77
CA TRP A 925 0.51 -10.12 17.44
C TRP A 925 0.66 -8.62 17.12
N ARG A 926 1.38 -8.27 16.04
CA ARG A 926 1.28 -6.95 15.40
C ARG A 926 -0.02 -6.89 14.59
N ARG A 927 -0.69 -5.75 14.67
CA ARG A 927 -1.92 -5.45 13.91
C ARG A 927 -1.70 -4.26 12.97
N ASN A 928 -2.65 -4.03 12.06
CA ASN A 928 -2.59 -2.93 11.10
C ASN A 928 -2.95 -1.54 11.69
N GLY A 929 -3.60 -1.50 12.86
CA GLY A 929 -4.13 -0.26 13.44
C GLY A 929 -5.50 0.13 12.90
N SER A 930 -6.00 1.28 13.36
CA SER A 930 -7.35 1.80 13.08
C SER A 930 -7.76 1.67 11.61
N THR A 931 -8.78 0.86 11.32
CA THR A 931 -9.22 0.49 9.97
C THR A 931 -10.75 0.62 9.84
N VAL A 932 -11.25 1.13 8.71
CA VAL A 932 -12.69 1.16 8.42
C VAL A 932 -13.18 -0.19 7.90
N VAL A 933 -14.25 -0.70 8.49
CA VAL A 933 -14.88 -2.01 8.18
C VAL A 933 -16.38 -1.84 7.92
N ALA A 934 -16.98 -2.83 7.27
CA ALA A 934 -18.44 -2.97 7.19
C ALA A 934 -18.90 -4.07 8.16
N LEU A 935 -19.93 -3.78 8.96
CA LEU A 935 -20.59 -4.75 9.84
C LEU A 935 -21.90 -5.19 9.18
N LYS A 936 -21.97 -6.45 8.73
CA LYS A 936 -23.17 -7.06 8.13
C LYS A 936 -23.92 -7.87 9.19
N VAL A 937 -24.97 -7.28 9.74
CA VAL A 937 -25.87 -7.90 10.74
C VAL A 937 -26.95 -8.67 9.99
N LEU A 938 -27.17 -9.96 10.29
CA LEU A 938 -28.27 -10.71 9.68
C LEU A 938 -29.58 -10.52 10.45
N ASN A 939 -30.71 -10.56 9.74
CA ASN A 939 -32.02 -10.49 10.35
C ASN A 939 -32.36 -11.83 11.06
N SER A 940 -32.79 -11.77 12.33
CA SER A 940 -33.20 -12.94 13.15
C SER A 940 -32.07 -13.94 13.45
N SER A 941 -30.95 -13.45 14.00
CA SER A 941 -29.71 -14.22 14.19
C SER A 941 -29.72 -15.28 15.32
N GLU A 942 -30.87 -15.56 15.95
CA GLU A 942 -31.04 -16.56 17.02
C GLU A 942 -30.61 -17.98 16.61
N ASN A 943 -30.65 -18.30 15.32
CA ASN A 943 -30.11 -19.54 14.76
C ASN A 943 -29.12 -19.20 13.64
N ILE A 944 -27.83 -19.39 13.91
CA ILE A 944 -26.77 -19.22 12.92
C ILE A 944 -26.91 -20.29 11.83
N SER A 945 -27.18 -19.89 10.59
CA SER A 945 -27.27 -20.80 9.45
C SER A 945 -25.88 -21.21 8.94
N GLU A 946 -25.83 -22.35 8.26
CA GLU A 946 -24.63 -22.82 7.56
C GLU A 946 -24.21 -21.84 6.43
N ASP A 947 -25.18 -21.13 5.83
CA ASP A 947 -24.94 -20.06 4.85
C ASP A 947 -24.13 -18.87 5.42
N PHE A 948 -24.35 -18.48 6.69
CA PHE A 948 -23.57 -17.41 7.36
C PHE A 948 -22.09 -17.83 7.55
N LEU A 949 -21.86 -19.10 7.86
CA LEU A 949 -20.51 -19.66 8.03
C LEU A 949 -19.77 -19.74 6.68
N ASN A 950 -20.49 -20.08 5.60
CA ASN A 950 -19.94 -20.09 4.23
C ASN A 950 -19.47 -18.71 3.76
N GLU A 951 -20.17 -17.63 4.12
CA GLU A 951 -19.70 -16.27 3.81
C GLU A 951 -18.42 -15.90 4.55
N ALA A 952 -18.29 -16.27 5.83
CA ALA A 952 -17.07 -16.00 6.61
C ALA A 952 -15.82 -16.73 6.06
N LEU A 953 -15.97 -17.92 5.46
CA LEU A 953 -14.84 -18.73 4.96
C LEU A 953 -14.21 -18.23 3.65
N SER A 954 -14.80 -17.23 2.99
CA SER A 954 -14.54 -16.85 1.58
C SER A 954 -13.26 -16.01 1.34
N GLY A 955 -12.15 -16.36 2.01
CA GLY A 955 -10.85 -15.66 1.96
C GLY A 955 -10.04 -15.78 0.65
N TYR A 956 -10.70 -15.62 -0.50
CA TYR A 956 -10.13 -15.81 -1.84
C TYR A 956 -9.72 -14.48 -2.51
N MET A 957 -8.89 -14.57 -3.56
CA MET A 957 -8.47 -13.38 -4.32
C MET A 957 -9.63 -12.83 -5.18
N CYS A 958 -9.79 -11.51 -5.16
CA CYS A 958 -10.92 -10.76 -5.76
C CYS A 958 -12.30 -11.09 -5.14
N VAL A 959 -12.32 -11.54 -3.88
CA VAL A 959 -13.52 -11.71 -3.06
C VAL A 959 -13.46 -10.77 -1.85
N ILE A 960 -14.58 -10.22 -1.40
CA ILE A 960 -14.64 -9.36 -0.20
C ILE A 960 -14.11 -10.16 0.98
N LYS A 961 -13.09 -9.58 1.64
CA LYS A 961 -12.45 -10.20 2.78
C LYS A 961 -13.31 -10.07 4.02
N CYS A 962 -13.71 -11.21 4.58
CA CYS A 962 -14.11 -11.29 5.99
C CYS A 962 -12.85 -11.23 6.87
N PHE A 963 -12.89 -10.42 7.92
CA PHE A 963 -11.87 -10.34 8.97
C PHE A 963 -12.23 -11.13 10.22
N GLY A 964 -13.52 -11.38 10.44
CA GLY A 964 -13.99 -11.92 11.70
C GLY A 964 -15.49 -11.78 11.93
N ILE A 965 -15.90 -12.11 13.15
CA ILE A 965 -17.28 -12.07 13.62
C ILE A 965 -17.32 -11.26 14.92
N THR A 966 -18.42 -10.52 15.13
CA THR A 966 -18.74 -9.81 16.37
C THR A 966 -20.21 -10.04 16.73
N GLN A 967 -20.62 -9.58 17.91
CA GLN A 967 -22.01 -9.61 18.37
C GLN A 967 -22.37 -8.27 19.04
N ASP A 968 -23.51 -7.69 18.69
CA ASP A 968 -24.02 -6.49 19.35
C ASP A 968 -24.45 -6.80 20.80
N PRO A 969 -23.89 -6.13 21.82
CA PRO A 969 -24.19 -6.44 23.22
C PRO A 969 -25.56 -5.94 23.70
N ILE A 970 -26.33 -5.25 22.85
CA ILE A 970 -27.68 -4.74 23.14
C ILE A 970 -28.74 -5.58 22.43
N THR A 971 -28.56 -5.89 21.14
CA THR A 971 -29.53 -6.72 20.38
C THR A 971 -29.21 -8.21 20.42
N TYR A 972 -28.00 -8.58 20.84
CA TYR A 972 -27.42 -9.92 20.74
C TYR A 972 -27.23 -10.42 19.31
N ASP A 973 -27.37 -9.57 18.29
CA ASP A 973 -27.20 -9.99 16.90
C ASP A 973 -25.74 -10.19 16.51
N TYR A 974 -25.46 -11.30 15.82
CA TYR A 974 -24.16 -11.55 15.22
C TYR A 974 -23.97 -10.77 13.91
N ALA A 975 -22.76 -10.24 13.71
CA ALA A 975 -22.38 -9.49 12.52
C ALA A 975 -21.06 -9.98 11.93
N LEU A 976 -21.00 -10.10 10.60
CA LEU A 976 -19.75 -10.32 9.87
C LEU A 976 -18.98 -9.01 9.75
N VAL A 977 -17.68 -9.07 10.05
CA VAL A 977 -16.77 -7.92 9.98
C VAL A 977 -16.02 -7.97 8.64
N LEU A 978 -16.50 -7.21 7.67
CA LEU A 978 -16.08 -7.27 6.26
C LEU A 978 -15.20 -6.06 5.88
N GLN A 979 -14.43 -6.21 4.80
CA GLN A 979 -13.75 -5.09 4.13
C GLN A 979 -14.76 -4.03 3.68
N TYR A 980 -14.56 -2.78 4.10
CA TYR A 980 -15.34 -1.64 3.63
C TYR A 980 -14.95 -1.28 2.19
N MET A 981 -15.95 -1.01 1.33
CA MET A 981 -15.77 -0.80 -0.10
C MET A 981 -16.18 0.63 -0.48
N GLU A 982 -15.22 1.55 -0.51
CA GLU A 982 -15.44 3.00 -0.61
C GLU A 982 -16.22 3.46 -1.87
N ASN A 983 -16.10 2.74 -2.99
CA ASN A 983 -16.85 3.07 -4.21
C ASN A 983 -18.22 2.37 -4.31
N GLY A 984 -18.58 1.57 -3.30
CA GLY A 984 -19.85 0.84 -3.24
C GLY A 984 -19.95 -0.31 -4.25
N ASP A 985 -21.19 -0.68 -4.57
CA ASP A 985 -21.49 -1.70 -5.57
C ASP A 985 -21.24 -1.21 -7.01
N LEU A 986 -21.04 -2.18 -7.91
CA LEU A 986 -20.74 -1.96 -9.31
C LEU A 986 -21.83 -1.16 -10.02
N ARG A 987 -23.12 -1.30 -9.65
CA ARG A 987 -24.19 -0.55 -10.33
C ARG A 987 -24.18 0.93 -9.94
N LYS A 988 -23.99 1.25 -8.65
CA LYS A 988 -23.76 2.64 -8.19
C LYS A 988 -22.48 3.22 -8.80
N TYR A 989 -21.40 2.44 -8.87
CA TYR A 989 -20.14 2.84 -9.52
C TYR A 989 -20.34 3.14 -11.02
N LEU A 990 -21.00 2.27 -11.77
CA LEU A 990 -21.33 2.45 -13.20
C LEU A 990 -22.18 3.71 -13.41
N LYS A 991 -23.25 3.91 -12.64
CA LYS A 991 -24.09 5.12 -12.74
C LYS A 991 -23.29 6.40 -12.46
N ARG A 992 -22.44 6.40 -11.43
CA ARG A 992 -21.61 7.57 -11.05
C ARG A 992 -20.46 7.86 -12.02
N THR A 993 -19.99 6.86 -12.78
CA THR A 993 -18.83 6.99 -13.68
C THR A 993 -19.17 6.94 -15.17
N ILE A 994 -20.45 6.97 -15.54
CA ILE A 994 -20.92 6.82 -16.93
C ILE A 994 -20.18 7.71 -17.95
N ASN A 995 -19.90 8.96 -17.60
CA ASN A 995 -19.19 9.95 -18.43
C ASN A 995 -17.65 9.86 -18.36
N THR A 996 -17.08 9.08 -17.43
CA THR A 996 -15.62 9.06 -17.14
C THR A 996 -14.98 7.66 -17.19
N LEU A 997 -15.79 6.60 -17.26
CA LEU A 997 -15.34 5.22 -17.17
C LEU A 997 -14.66 4.72 -18.44
N THR A 998 -13.34 4.91 -18.51
CA THR A 998 -12.49 4.44 -19.61
C THR A 998 -12.62 2.95 -19.88
N TRP A 999 -12.47 2.56 -21.15
CA TRP A 999 -12.49 1.15 -21.58
C TRP A 999 -11.43 0.29 -20.85
N LYS A 1000 -10.24 0.85 -20.58
CA LYS A 1000 -9.19 0.20 -19.78
C LYS A 1000 -9.67 -0.16 -18.36
N ARG A 1001 -10.50 0.67 -17.72
CA ARG A 1001 -11.10 0.35 -16.41
C ARG A 1001 -12.20 -0.70 -16.56
N ARG A 1002 -13.12 -0.57 -17.54
CA ARG A 1002 -14.15 -1.60 -17.84
C ARG A 1002 -13.54 -2.99 -18.01
N MET A 1003 -12.52 -3.11 -18.85
CA MET A 1003 -11.80 -4.38 -19.10
C MET A 1003 -10.93 -4.86 -17.93
N SER A 1004 -10.59 -4.00 -16.97
CA SER A 1004 -9.93 -4.43 -15.73
C SER A 1004 -10.97 -5.01 -14.78
N ASN A 1005 -12.07 -4.31 -14.52
CA ASN A 1005 -13.16 -4.79 -13.68
C ASN A 1005 -13.72 -6.14 -14.19
N ILE A 1006 -13.92 -6.29 -15.52
CA ILE A 1006 -14.33 -7.57 -16.14
C ILE A 1006 -13.33 -8.69 -15.84
N TYR A 1007 -12.03 -8.42 -15.94
CA TYR A 1007 -10.99 -9.41 -15.66
C TYR A 1007 -10.99 -9.82 -14.18
N ASP A 1008 -11.08 -8.86 -13.26
CA ASP A 1008 -11.08 -9.11 -11.82
C ASP A 1008 -12.31 -9.94 -11.38
N ILE A 1009 -13.50 -9.67 -11.95
CA ILE A 1009 -14.73 -10.43 -11.70
C ILE A 1009 -14.60 -11.87 -12.23
N CYS A 1010 -14.07 -12.06 -13.44
CA CYS A 1010 -13.83 -13.40 -14.01
C CYS A 1010 -12.80 -14.20 -13.19
N LEU A 1011 -11.76 -13.53 -12.66
CA LEU A 1011 -10.76 -14.10 -11.78
C LEU A 1011 -11.36 -14.54 -10.43
N ALA A 1012 -12.27 -13.75 -9.87
CA ALA A 1012 -13.02 -14.09 -8.67
C ALA A 1012 -13.92 -15.32 -8.88
N ILE A 1013 -14.70 -15.36 -9.98
CA ILE A 1013 -15.56 -16.52 -10.31
C ILE A 1013 -14.75 -17.79 -10.55
N ASP A 1014 -13.61 -17.72 -11.27
CA ASP A 1014 -12.72 -18.87 -11.45
C ASP A 1014 -12.14 -19.36 -10.11
N ASN A 1015 -11.83 -18.47 -9.16
CA ASN A 1015 -11.42 -18.85 -7.81
C ASN A 1015 -12.54 -19.53 -7.01
N ILE A 1016 -13.78 -19.05 -7.08
CA ILE A 1016 -14.96 -19.66 -6.43
C ILE A 1016 -15.24 -21.05 -7.02
N HIS A 1017 -15.27 -21.16 -8.35
CA HIS A 1017 -15.57 -22.40 -9.07
C HIS A 1017 -14.47 -23.47 -8.92
N LYS A 1018 -13.19 -23.09 -8.82
CA LYS A 1018 -12.10 -24.03 -8.49
C LYS A 1018 -12.31 -24.75 -7.16
N HIS A 1019 -12.93 -24.09 -6.18
CA HIS A 1019 -13.26 -24.68 -4.88
C HIS A 1019 -14.60 -25.42 -4.89
N ARG A 1020 -15.23 -25.58 -6.07
CA ARG A 1020 -16.55 -26.23 -6.28
C ARG A 1020 -17.69 -25.53 -5.54
N LEU A 1021 -17.58 -24.23 -5.33
CA LEU A 1021 -18.63 -23.37 -4.80
C LEU A 1021 -19.40 -22.71 -5.94
N MET A 1022 -20.66 -22.33 -5.68
CA MET A 1022 -21.53 -21.58 -6.61
C MET A 1022 -22.06 -20.32 -5.90
N HIS A 1023 -22.08 -19.17 -6.59
CA HIS A 1023 -22.54 -17.91 -5.99
C HIS A 1023 -24.07 -17.80 -5.94
N LYS A 1024 -24.75 -18.33 -6.97
CA LYS A 1024 -26.22 -18.36 -7.17
C LYS A 1024 -26.88 -17.00 -7.41
N ASP A 1025 -26.56 -15.97 -6.63
CA ASP A 1025 -27.14 -14.61 -6.77
C ASP A 1025 -26.10 -13.59 -7.23
N LEU A 1026 -25.38 -13.96 -8.29
CA LEU A 1026 -24.33 -13.14 -8.88
C LEU A 1026 -24.96 -12.00 -9.70
N HIS A 1027 -24.92 -10.78 -9.17
CA HIS A 1027 -25.41 -9.58 -9.84
C HIS A 1027 -24.58 -8.33 -9.48
N PRO A 1028 -24.63 -7.24 -10.26
CA PRO A 1028 -23.83 -6.02 -10.00
C PRO A 1028 -24.01 -5.37 -8.61
N GLY A 1029 -25.12 -5.62 -7.90
CA GLY A 1029 -25.29 -5.19 -6.51
C GLY A 1029 -24.42 -5.97 -5.49
N ASN A 1030 -23.93 -7.14 -5.87
CA ASN A 1030 -23.09 -8.06 -5.08
C ASN A 1030 -21.63 -8.07 -5.60
N ILE A 1031 -21.29 -7.12 -6.47
CA ILE A 1031 -19.94 -6.86 -6.96
C ILE A 1031 -19.58 -5.46 -6.50
N PHE A 1032 -18.44 -5.29 -5.86
CA PHE A 1032 -18.02 -4.06 -5.20
C PHE A 1032 -16.69 -3.57 -5.76
N ILE A 1033 -16.50 -2.25 -5.77
CA ILE A 1033 -15.34 -1.60 -6.38
C ILE A 1033 -14.54 -0.90 -5.28
N ASP A 1034 -13.21 -1.01 -5.31
CA ASP A 1034 -12.31 -0.16 -4.54
C ASP A 1034 -11.54 0.82 -5.47
N SER A 1035 -10.41 1.36 -5.02
CA SER A 1035 -9.56 2.22 -5.84
C SER A 1035 -8.95 1.52 -7.07
N THR A 1036 -8.77 0.20 -7.02
CA THR A 1036 -7.83 -0.54 -7.88
C THR A 1036 -8.45 -1.75 -8.57
N PHE A 1037 -9.35 -2.50 -7.93
CA PHE A 1037 -9.92 -3.76 -8.44
C PHE A 1037 -11.47 -3.82 -8.30
N ALA A 1038 -12.06 -4.88 -8.85
CA ALA A 1038 -13.41 -5.33 -8.51
C ALA A 1038 -13.39 -6.60 -7.64
N TYR A 1039 -14.35 -6.70 -6.73
CA TYR A 1039 -14.49 -7.78 -5.76
C TYR A 1039 -15.91 -8.35 -5.77
N ILE A 1040 -16.06 -9.66 -5.56
CA ILE A 1040 -17.38 -10.30 -5.38
C ILE A 1040 -17.68 -10.39 -3.87
N GLY A 1041 -18.92 -10.09 -3.49
CA GLY A 1041 -19.43 -10.12 -2.12
C GLY A 1041 -20.81 -10.79 -2.03
N ASP A 1042 -21.39 -10.75 -0.83
CA ASP A 1042 -22.67 -11.37 -0.45
C ASP A 1042 -22.78 -12.86 -0.81
N PHE A 1043 -22.18 -13.70 0.03
CA PHE A 1043 -22.17 -15.16 -0.13
C PHE A 1043 -23.29 -15.85 0.66
N GLY A 1044 -24.34 -15.12 1.08
CA GLY A 1044 -25.46 -15.64 1.87
C GLY A 1044 -26.33 -16.71 1.17
N PHE A 1045 -26.00 -17.06 -0.09
CA PHE A 1045 -26.56 -18.21 -0.81
C PHE A 1045 -25.48 -19.15 -1.36
N CYS A 1046 -24.23 -19.09 -0.90
CA CYS A 1046 -23.13 -19.92 -1.41
C CYS A 1046 -23.22 -21.36 -0.88
N MET A 1047 -23.14 -22.36 -1.76
CA MET A 1047 -23.14 -23.80 -1.39
C MET A 1047 -22.15 -24.62 -2.25
N PRO A 1048 -21.68 -25.77 -1.74
CA PRO A 1048 -20.98 -26.79 -2.54
C PRO A 1048 -21.80 -27.33 -3.71
N ALA A 1049 -21.15 -27.52 -4.86
CA ALA A 1049 -21.76 -28.04 -6.09
C ALA A 1049 -22.21 -29.52 -6.04
N ASN A 1050 -22.00 -30.21 -4.91
CA ASN A 1050 -22.20 -31.66 -4.76
C ASN A 1050 -23.37 -32.04 -3.83
N GLU A 1051 -24.08 -31.09 -3.22
CA GLU A 1051 -25.08 -31.38 -2.20
C GLU A 1051 -26.38 -32.00 -2.77
N ASN A 1052 -26.82 -33.09 -2.15
CA ASN A 1052 -28.01 -33.82 -2.58
C ASN A 1052 -29.29 -33.09 -2.15
N ILE A 1053 -29.81 -32.20 -3.00
CA ILE A 1053 -31.00 -31.38 -2.73
C ILE A 1053 -32.33 -32.18 -2.79
N LYS A 1054 -32.43 -33.26 -2.01
CA LYS A 1054 -33.55 -34.22 -1.99
C LYS A 1054 -34.65 -33.85 -0.98
N ASN A 1055 -34.36 -33.00 0.02
CA ASN A 1055 -35.22 -32.82 1.20
C ASN A 1055 -35.93 -31.46 1.30
N SER A 1056 -35.93 -30.59 0.28
CA SER A 1056 -36.70 -29.33 0.29
C SER A 1056 -37.98 -29.39 -0.55
N THR A 1057 -39.12 -29.54 0.13
CA THR A 1057 -40.46 -29.45 -0.44
C THR A 1057 -40.78 -28.01 -0.85
N LYS A 1058 -41.08 -27.78 -2.13
CA LYS A 1058 -41.29 -26.44 -2.76
C LYS A 1058 -40.12 -25.47 -2.55
N LYS A 1059 -39.14 -25.51 -3.46
CA LYS A 1059 -38.04 -24.54 -3.50
C LYS A 1059 -38.55 -23.15 -3.90
N ASN A 1060 -38.50 -22.22 -2.95
CA ASN A 1060 -38.57 -20.80 -3.22
C ASN A 1060 -37.31 -20.38 -4.01
N ILE A 1061 -37.48 -19.71 -5.16
CA ILE A 1061 -36.39 -19.25 -6.01
C ILE A 1061 -36.09 -17.79 -5.65
N TYR A 1062 -34.84 -17.47 -5.31
CA TYR A 1062 -34.41 -16.10 -5.02
C TYR A 1062 -33.39 -15.63 -6.07
N GLY A 1063 -33.44 -14.33 -6.40
CA GLY A 1063 -32.43 -13.67 -7.21
C GLY A 1063 -32.95 -12.45 -7.99
N VAL A 1064 -32.07 -11.85 -8.80
CA VAL A 1064 -32.42 -10.72 -9.67
C VAL A 1064 -32.71 -11.18 -11.11
N LEU A 1065 -33.99 -11.20 -11.47
CA LEU A 1065 -34.55 -11.84 -12.67
C LEU A 1065 -33.74 -11.68 -13.98
N PRO A 1066 -33.29 -10.48 -14.42
CA PRO A 1066 -32.46 -10.34 -15.63
C PRO A 1066 -31.15 -11.15 -15.69
N TYR A 1067 -30.55 -11.47 -14.55
CA TYR A 1067 -29.26 -12.20 -14.47
C TYR A 1067 -29.48 -13.70 -14.25
N MET A 1068 -30.72 -14.14 -13.97
CA MET A 1068 -30.99 -15.54 -13.67
C MET A 1068 -31.05 -16.38 -14.93
N ALA A 1069 -30.31 -17.50 -14.93
CA ALA A 1069 -30.28 -18.42 -16.05
C ALA A 1069 -31.67 -19.09 -16.27
N PRO A 1070 -32.08 -19.34 -17.53
CA PRO A 1070 -33.44 -19.75 -17.86
C PRO A 1070 -33.81 -21.12 -17.29
N GLU A 1071 -32.85 -21.99 -16.97
CA GLU A 1071 -33.10 -23.23 -16.24
C GLU A 1071 -33.48 -23.01 -14.77
N ILE A 1072 -32.95 -21.96 -14.13
CA ILE A 1072 -33.23 -21.61 -12.73
C ILE A 1072 -34.61 -20.99 -12.60
N LEU A 1073 -35.01 -20.14 -13.57
CA LEU A 1073 -36.38 -19.62 -13.67
C LEU A 1073 -37.43 -20.75 -13.80
N ARG A 1074 -37.04 -21.92 -14.34
CA ARG A 1074 -37.85 -23.16 -14.39
C ARG A 1074 -37.78 -24.01 -13.11
N GLY A 1075 -37.11 -23.55 -12.06
CA GLY A 1075 -36.92 -24.29 -10.81
C GLY A 1075 -35.93 -25.45 -10.87
N LYS A 1076 -35.11 -25.56 -11.94
CA LYS A 1076 -33.99 -26.52 -11.97
C LYS A 1076 -32.88 -26.04 -11.01
N PRO A 1077 -32.08 -26.94 -10.39
CA PRO A 1077 -31.04 -26.55 -9.44
C PRO A 1077 -29.99 -25.59 -10.02
N HIS A 1078 -29.41 -24.74 -9.16
CA HIS A 1078 -28.21 -23.98 -9.49
C HIS A 1078 -27.04 -24.89 -9.86
N THR A 1079 -26.22 -24.41 -10.77
CA THR A 1079 -25.00 -25.06 -11.26
C THR A 1079 -23.89 -24.01 -11.44
N LEU A 1080 -22.63 -24.44 -11.54
CA LEU A 1080 -21.53 -23.55 -11.92
C LEU A 1080 -21.85 -22.79 -13.23
N ALA A 1081 -22.48 -23.46 -14.20
CA ALA A 1081 -22.92 -22.88 -15.46
C ALA A 1081 -24.05 -21.84 -15.32
N SER A 1082 -24.80 -21.83 -14.22
CA SER A 1082 -25.78 -20.77 -13.93
C SER A 1082 -25.12 -19.45 -13.50
N ASP A 1083 -24.03 -19.50 -12.72
CA ASP A 1083 -23.21 -18.30 -12.43
C ASP A 1083 -22.58 -17.72 -13.72
N ILE A 1084 -22.20 -18.59 -14.67
CA ILE A 1084 -21.63 -18.16 -15.97
C ILE A 1084 -22.65 -17.38 -16.82
N TYR A 1085 -23.93 -17.76 -16.78
CA TYR A 1085 -24.99 -16.99 -17.42
C TYR A 1085 -25.08 -15.58 -16.83
N SER A 1086 -25.12 -15.48 -15.51
CA SER A 1086 -25.14 -14.19 -14.79
C SER A 1086 -23.92 -13.33 -15.14
N LEU A 1087 -22.74 -13.94 -15.17
CA LEU A 1087 -21.48 -13.31 -15.58
C LEU A 1087 -21.55 -12.77 -17.01
N GLY A 1088 -22.15 -13.50 -17.97
CA GLY A 1088 -22.37 -13.02 -19.33
C GLY A 1088 -23.21 -11.74 -19.39
N VAL A 1089 -24.29 -11.69 -18.60
CA VAL A 1089 -25.16 -10.50 -18.48
C VAL A 1089 -24.40 -9.33 -17.84
N ILE A 1090 -23.63 -9.57 -16.77
CA ILE A 1090 -22.80 -8.56 -16.08
C ILE A 1090 -21.73 -7.97 -17.01
N ILE A 1091 -21.04 -8.79 -17.79
CA ILE A 1091 -20.03 -8.33 -18.75
C ILE A 1091 -20.67 -7.37 -19.77
N ASN A 1092 -21.89 -7.67 -20.24
CA ASN A 1092 -22.61 -6.77 -21.13
C ASN A 1092 -22.98 -5.45 -20.45
N GLU A 1093 -23.49 -5.45 -19.21
CA GLU A 1093 -23.82 -4.22 -18.46
C GLU A 1093 -22.59 -3.34 -18.17
N ILE A 1094 -21.42 -3.91 -17.91
CA ILE A 1094 -20.16 -3.13 -17.77
C ILE A 1094 -19.75 -2.48 -19.10
N ILE A 1095 -20.03 -3.14 -20.23
CA ILE A 1095 -19.72 -2.65 -21.57
C ILE A 1095 -20.71 -1.54 -21.99
N THR A 1096 -22.02 -1.75 -21.79
CA THR A 1096 -23.08 -0.80 -22.20
C THR A 1096 -23.28 0.35 -21.22
N VAL A 1097 -23.01 0.14 -19.93
CA VAL A 1097 -23.45 0.99 -18.79
C VAL A 1097 -24.99 1.08 -18.67
N ILE A 1098 -25.72 0.17 -19.33
CA ILE A 1098 -27.19 0.12 -19.35
C ILE A 1098 -27.62 -1.19 -18.67
N PRO A 1099 -28.42 -1.14 -17.59
CA PRO A 1099 -28.95 -2.34 -16.94
C PRO A 1099 -29.80 -3.19 -17.90
N PRO A 1100 -29.68 -4.53 -17.86
CA PRO A 1100 -30.42 -5.42 -18.75
C PRO A 1100 -31.94 -5.28 -18.53
N PHE A 1101 -32.67 -5.12 -19.64
CA PHE A 1101 -34.15 -5.00 -19.70
C PHE A 1101 -34.74 -3.79 -18.95
N ASN A 1102 -33.97 -2.71 -18.79
CA ASN A 1102 -34.35 -1.49 -18.05
C ASN A 1102 -35.66 -0.82 -18.49
N ASN A 1103 -36.11 -1.04 -19.73
CA ASN A 1103 -37.28 -0.41 -20.33
C ASN A 1103 -38.60 -1.20 -20.17
N GLN A 1104 -38.64 -2.28 -19.37
CA GLN A 1104 -39.85 -3.10 -19.22
C GLN A 1104 -40.04 -3.69 -17.81
N PRO A 1105 -41.25 -4.15 -17.44
CA PRO A 1105 -41.49 -4.82 -16.16
C PRO A 1105 -40.67 -6.09 -15.97
N HIS A 1106 -40.17 -6.31 -14.75
CA HIS A 1106 -39.55 -7.59 -14.36
C HIS A 1106 -40.62 -8.52 -13.79
N ASP A 1107 -41.30 -9.28 -14.65
CA ASP A 1107 -42.44 -10.13 -14.32
C ASP A 1107 -42.40 -11.49 -15.05
N LEU A 1108 -43.53 -12.22 -15.02
CA LEU A 1108 -43.70 -13.50 -15.70
C LEU A 1108 -43.45 -13.42 -17.22
N TYR A 1109 -43.83 -12.32 -17.88
CA TYR A 1109 -43.62 -12.19 -19.34
C TYR A 1109 -42.14 -12.05 -19.69
N LEU A 1110 -41.36 -11.33 -18.86
CA LEU A 1110 -39.91 -11.28 -19.06
C LEU A 1110 -39.24 -12.63 -18.78
N ALA A 1111 -39.70 -13.38 -17.78
CA ALA A 1111 -39.23 -14.75 -17.54
C ALA A 1111 -39.57 -15.70 -18.70
N LEU A 1112 -40.78 -15.63 -19.25
CA LEU A 1112 -41.20 -16.36 -20.45
C LEU A 1112 -40.31 -15.99 -21.65
N ASP A 1113 -40.04 -14.71 -21.87
CA ASP A 1113 -39.23 -14.24 -23.00
C ASP A 1113 -37.76 -14.65 -22.88
N ILE A 1114 -37.17 -14.62 -21.68
CA ILE A 1114 -35.82 -15.13 -21.41
C ILE A 1114 -35.71 -16.64 -21.72
N CYS A 1115 -36.72 -17.44 -21.34
CA CYS A 1115 -36.79 -18.86 -21.73
C CYS A 1115 -37.00 -19.05 -23.24
N ARG A 1116 -37.79 -18.19 -23.91
CA ARG A 1116 -37.94 -18.16 -25.38
C ARG A 1116 -36.69 -17.64 -26.13
N GLY A 1117 -35.64 -17.25 -25.41
CA GLY A 1117 -34.34 -16.90 -25.98
C GLY A 1117 -34.05 -15.41 -26.15
N LEU A 1118 -34.86 -14.53 -25.56
CA LEU A 1118 -34.54 -13.09 -25.45
C LEU A 1118 -33.26 -12.91 -24.62
N ARG A 1119 -32.37 -12.03 -25.07
CA ARG A 1119 -31.14 -11.63 -24.37
C ARG A 1119 -30.96 -10.10 -24.39
N PRO A 1120 -30.18 -9.53 -23.48
CA PRO A 1120 -29.80 -8.12 -23.54
C PRO A 1120 -29.12 -7.77 -24.88
N ASN A 1121 -29.35 -6.56 -25.39
CA ASN A 1121 -28.67 -6.08 -26.59
C ASN A 1121 -27.16 -5.89 -26.32
N ILE A 1122 -26.33 -6.45 -27.21
CA ILE A 1122 -24.88 -6.21 -27.20
C ILE A 1122 -24.58 -5.04 -28.14
N ARG A 1123 -23.84 -4.04 -27.65
CA ARG A 1123 -23.43 -2.86 -28.43
C ARG A 1123 -22.58 -3.25 -29.64
N SER A 1124 -22.81 -2.62 -30.79
CA SER A 1124 -22.15 -2.94 -32.06
C SER A 1124 -20.64 -2.67 -32.02
N GLU A 1125 -20.22 -1.71 -31.19
CA GLU A 1125 -18.83 -1.30 -30.94
C GLU A 1125 -18.04 -2.30 -30.08
N THR A 1126 -18.71 -3.27 -29.44
CA THR A 1126 -18.07 -4.34 -28.65
C THR A 1126 -17.19 -5.21 -29.56
N PRO A 1127 -15.95 -5.56 -29.19
CA PRO A 1127 -15.11 -6.46 -30.01
C PRO A 1127 -15.79 -7.80 -30.28
N ASP A 1128 -15.75 -8.33 -31.50
CA ASP A 1128 -16.50 -9.55 -31.86
C ASP A 1128 -16.04 -10.79 -31.08
N SER A 1129 -14.74 -10.88 -30.78
CA SER A 1129 -14.17 -11.89 -29.87
C SER A 1129 -14.78 -11.86 -28.46
N LEU A 1130 -15.27 -10.69 -28.02
CA LEU A 1130 -15.98 -10.46 -26.75
C LEU A 1130 -17.51 -10.61 -26.92
N LYS A 1131 -18.10 -10.19 -28.05
CA LYS A 1131 -19.51 -10.48 -28.40
C LYS A 1131 -19.77 -11.99 -28.37
N GLU A 1132 -18.92 -12.78 -29.01
CA GLU A 1132 -19.01 -14.25 -29.04
C GLU A 1132 -18.69 -14.91 -27.69
N LEU A 1133 -17.97 -14.23 -26.79
CA LEU A 1133 -17.79 -14.70 -25.41
C LEU A 1133 -19.08 -14.52 -24.61
N ILE A 1134 -19.68 -13.32 -24.64
CA ILE A 1134 -20.96 -13.01 -23.99
C ILE A 1134 -22.06 -13.95 -24.47
N LYS A 1135 -22.19 -14.14 -25.80
CA LYS A 1135 -23.18 -15.06 -26.39
C LYS A 1135 -23.07 -16.49 -25.86
N LYS A 1136 -21.84 -17.01 -25.72
CA LYS A 1136 -21.60 -18.35 -25.18
C LYS A 1136 -21.86 -18.43 -23.67
N CYS A 1137 -21.57 -17.38 -22.91
CA CYS A 1137 -21.86 -17.34 -21.48
C CYS A 1137 -23.36 -17.45 -21.18
N TRP A 1138 -24.22 -16.80 -21.97
CA TRP A 1138 -25.68 -16.80 -21.76
C TRP A 1138 -26.49 -17.78 -22.63
N ASP A 1139 -25.86 -18.84 -23.14
CA ASP A 1139 -26.55 -19.88 -23.92
C ASP A 1139 -27.72 -20.49 -23.08
N ALA A 1140 -28.86 -20.70 -23.72
CA ALA A 1140 -30.02 -21.36 -23.11
C ALA A 1140 -29.72 -22.76 -22.55
N LYS A 1141 -28.74 -23.46 -23.14
CA LYS A 1141 -28.23 -24.75 -22.69
C LYS A 1141 -27.04 -24.57 -21.73
N PRO A 1142 -27.11 -25.00 -20.45
CA PRO A 1142 -25.99 -24.92 -19.52
C PRO A 1142 -24.74 -25.65 -20.02
N GLU A 1143 -24.90 -26.76 -20.75
CA GLU A 1143 -23.80 -27.57 -21.28
C GLU A 1143 -23.01 -26.90 -22.42
N ASN A 1144 -23.55 -25.85 -23.04
CA ASN A 1144 -22.86 -25.06 -24.07
C ASN A 1144 -22.01 -23.91 -23.50
N ARG A 1145 -22.18 -23.58 -22.21
CA ARG A 1145 -21.53 -22.41 -21.59
C ARG A 1145 -20.07 -22.72 -21.25
N PRO A 1146 -19.12 -21.79 -21.49
CA PRO A 1146 -17.72 -21.99 -21.19
C PRO A 1146 -17.49 -22.04 -19.68
N THR A 1147 -16.49 -22.79 -19.23
CA THR A 1147 -16.06 -22.75 -17.82
C THR A 1147 -15.44 -21.39 -17.49
N SER A 1148 -15.51 -21.00 -16.21
CA SER A 1148 -14.86 -19.79 -15.68
C SER A 1148 -13.37 -19.68 -16.05
N LYS A 1149 -12.66 -20.81 -16.02
CA LYS A 1149 -11.27 -20.93 -16.48
C LYS A 1149 -11.09 -20.59 -17.96
N GLU A 1150 -11.96 -21.08 -18.85
CA GLU A 1150 -11.89 -20.79 -20.30
C GLU A 1150 -12.18 -19.31 -20.59
N ILE A 1151 -13.12 -18.71 -19.86
CA ILE A 1151 -13.40 -17.27 -19.91
C ILE A 1151 -12.16 -16.49 -19.48
N LEU A 1152 -11.55 -16.84 -18.34
CA LEU A 1152 -10.37 -16.16 -17.81
C LEU A 1152 -9.15 -16.28 -18.73
N CYS A 1153 -8.89 -17.46 -19.30
CA CYS A 1153 -7.84 -17.64 -20.31
C CYS A 1153 -8.10 -16.76 -21.53
N LYS A 1154 -9.29 -16.84 -22.15
CA LYS A 1154 -9.62 -16.06 -23.35
C LYS A 1154 -9.53 -14.54 -23.09
N LEU A 1155 -9.91 -14.08 -21.90
CA LEU A 1155 -9.74 -12.67 -21.50
C LEU A 1155 -8.27 -12.30 -21.28
N SER A 1156 -7.47 -13.18 -20.67
CA SER A 1156 -6.03 -12.98 -20.43
C SER A 1156 -5.25 -12.84 -21.75
N ASP A 1157 -5.46 -13.77 -22.69
CA ASP A 1157 -4.74 -13.84 -23.96
C ASP A 1157 -4.94 -12.57 -24.82
N ASN A 1158 -6.13 -11.96 -24.70
CA ASN A 1158 -6.54 -10.78 -25.45
C ASN A 1158 -6.49 -9.48 -24.60
N LEU A 1159 -6.02 -9.54 -23.34
CA LEU A 1159 -6.19 -8.45 -22.37
C LEU A 1159 -5.47 -7.16 -22.77
N SER A 1160 -4.31 -7.28 -23.42
CA SER A 1160 -3.52 -6.17 -23.94
C SER A 1160 -4.17 -5.51 -25.14
N GLU A 1161 -4.71 -6.30 -26.08
CA GLU A 1161 -5.49 -5.82 -27.22
C GLU A 1161 -6.73 -5.07 -26.73
N TYR A 1162 -7.56 -5.71 -25.90
CA TYR A 1162 -8.76 -5.09 -25.34
C TYR A 1162 -8.44 -3.78 -24.59
N LYS A 1163 -7.42 -3.75 -23.73
CA LYS A 1163 -7.06 -2.52 -22.98
C LYS A 1163 -6.49 -1.39 -23.84
N ASN A 1164 -6.08 -1.67 -25.09
CA ASN A 1164 -5.48 -0.71 -26.02
C ASN A 1164 -6.45 -0.21 -27.11
N ILE A 1165 -7.73 -0.63 -27.10
CA ILE A 1165 -8.73 -0.15 -28.06
C ILE A 1165 -8.87 1.39 -27.98
N PRO A 1166 -8.71 2.14 -29.09
CA PRO A 1166 -8.78 3.59 -29.07
C PRO A 1166 -10.12 4.14 -28.58
N ILE A 1167 -10.05 5.16 -27.71
CA ILE A 1167 -11.19 5.75 -26.97
C ILE A 1167 -12.27 6.40 -27.87
N ILE A 1168 -11.96 6.64 -29.15
CA ILE A 1168 -12.74 7.42 -30.14
C ILE A 1168 -14.16 6.84 -30.43
N ARG A 1169 -14.50 5.63 -29.95
CA ARG A 1169 -15.83 5.01 -30.11
C ARG A 1169 -16.68 4.88 -28.83
N LEU A 1170 -16.29 5.53 -27.73
CA LEU A 1170 -17.10 5.57 -26.49
C LEU A 1170 -17.46 7.00 -26.03
N SER A 1171 -17.13 8.02 -26.82
CA SER A 1171 -17.36 9.44 -26.52
C SER A 1171 -18.53 10.06 -27.30
N TYR A 1172 -19.35 9.27 -27.98
CA TYR A 1172 -20.54 9.76 -28.71
C TYR A 1172 -21.82 9.37 -27.98
N ASN A 1173 -22.69 10.39 -27.82
CA ASN A 1173 -24.03 10.37 -27.25
C ASN A 1173 -24.14 9.93 -25.77
N LEU A 1174 -23.62 10.79 -24.90
CA LEU A 1174 -24.22 11.11 -23.59
C LEU A 1174 -24.70 12.58 -23.51
N ASN A 1175 -24.61 13.33 -24.61
CA ASN A 1175 -25.24 14.64 -24.78
C ASN A 1175 -26.76 14.55 -25.06
N GLU A 1176 -27.25 13.37 -25.46
CA GLU A 1176 -28.67 13.02 -25.37
C GLU A 1176 -28.96 12.63 -23.92
N SER A 1177 -29.14 13.66 -23.09
CA SER A 1177 -29.35 13.54 -21.63
C SER A 1177 -30.78 13.13 -21.26
N ASN A 1178 -31.29 12.10 -21.94
CA ASN A 1178 -32.31 11.27 -21.32
C ASN A 1178 -31.62 10.47 -20.22
N GLU A 1179 -32.07 10.63 -18.97
CA GLU A 1179 -31.67 9.70 -17.91
C GLU A 1179 -31.95 8.26 -18.36
N ILE A 1180 -31.17 7.28 -17.87
CA ILE A 1180 -31.50 5.86 -18.09
C ILE A 1180 -32.75 5.54 -17.27
N GLN A 1181 -33.91 5.87 -17.84
CA GLN A 1181 -35.19 5.81 -17.19
C GLN A 1181 -35.55 4.34 -16.98
N LEU A 1182 -35.45 3.90 -15.74
CA LEU A 1182 -35.86 2.55 -15.36
C LEU A 1182 -37.39 2.51 -15.39
N HIS A 1183 -37.94 1.51 -16.07
CA HIS A 1183 -39.36 1.24 -16.03
C HIS A 1183 -39.79 1.04 -14.56
N PRO A 1184 -40.87 1.66 -14.05
CA PRO A 1184 -41.19 1.65 -12.61
C PRO A 1184 -41.36 0.26 -11.98
N LEU A 1185 -41.67 -0.76 -12.80
CA LEU A 1185 -41.78 -2.17 -12.40
C LEU A 1185 -40.52 -3.02 -12.69
N ALA A 1186 -39.38 -2.40 -12.99
CA ALA A 1186 -38.09 -3.08 -13.16
C ALA A 1186 -37.35 -3.15 -11.81
N SER A 1187 -37.26 -4.34 -11.22
CA SER A 1187 -36.54 -4.56 -9.94
C SER A 1187 -35.15 -5.16 -10.15
N TYR A 1188 -34.13 -4.47 -9.63
CA TYR A 1188 -32.72 -4.87 -9.68
C TYR A 1188 -32.14 -5.31 -8.32
N THR A 1189 -33.03 -5.59 -7.35
CA THR A 1189 -32.72 -6.15 -6.02
C THR A 1189 -33.27 -7.57 -5.91
N SER A 1190 -32.54 -8.42 -5.17
CA SER A 1190 -32.91 -9.84 -5.03
C SER A 1190 -34.24 -10.01 -4.29
N ARG A 1191 -35.08 -10.92 -4.78
CA ARG A 1191 -36.41 -11.20 -4.24
C ARG A 1191 -36.87 -12.62 -4.55
N LEU A 1192 -37.94 -13.05 -3.89
CA LEU A 1192 -38.65 -14.28 -4.21
C LEU A 1192 -39.29 -14.19 -5.61
N LEU A 1193 -39.03 -15.20 -6.44
CA LEU A 1193 -39.66 -15.44 -7.73
C LEU A 1193 -40.40 -16.80 -7.69
N ASN A 1194 -41.59 -16.85 -8.28
CA ASN A 1194 -42.40 -18.07 -8.36
C ASN A 1194 -43.11 -18.08 -9.72
N PHE A 1195 -42.45 -18.67 -10.71
CA PHE A 1195 -42.99 -18.82 -12.05
C PHE A 1195 -43.25 -20.30 -12.34
N GLN A 1196 -44.47 -20.61 -12.77
CA GLN A 1196 -44.90 -21.97 -13.08
C GLN A 1196 -45.11 -22.10 -14.59
N ASN A 1197 -44.88 -23.30 -15.13
CA ASN A 1197 -45.21 -23.66 -16.51
C ASN A 1197 -44.54 -22.79 -17.61
N LEU A 1198 -43.33 -22.27 -17.35
CA LEU A 1198 -42.48 -21.69 -18.40
C LEU A 1198 -42.16 -22.73 -19.51
N PRO A 1199 -41.77 -22.32 -20.73
CA PRO A 1199 -41.26 -23.23 -21.76
C PRO A 1199 -39.83 -23.72 -21.46
N GLU A 1200 -39.37 -24.80 -22.09
CA GLU A 1200 -37.94 -25.19 -22.03
C GLU A 1200 -37.06 -24.14 -22.75
N PRO A 1201 -35.82 -23.88 -22.27
CA PRO A 1201 -34.99 -22.81 -22.80
C PRO A 1201 -34.52 -23.06 -24.23
N ILE A 1202 -34.67 -22.06 -25.10
CA ILE A 1202 -34.12 -22.04 -26.46
C ILE A 1202 -33.27 -20.80 -26.69
N ASN A 1203 -32.35 -20.85 -27.65
CA ASN A 1203 -31.65 -19.67 -28.17
C ASN A 1203 -32.46 -19.08 -29.32
N CYS A 1204 -32.78 -17.78 -29.28
CA CYS A 1204 -33.41 -17.11 -30.41
C CYS A 1204 -32.32 -16.72 -31.44
N PRO A 1205 -32.42 -17.14 -32.71
CA PRO A 1205 -31.37 -16.93 -33.72
C PRO A 1205 -31.24 -15.48 -34.17
N ASN A 1206 -32.32 -14.69 -34.12
CA ASN A 1206 -32.31 -13.26 -34.41
C ASN A 1206 -33.04 -12.47 -33.33
N GLN A 1207 -32.29 -11.71 -32.51
CA GLN A 1207 -32.85 -10.89 -31.44
C GLN A 1207 -33.66 -9.68 -31.96
N GLN A 1208 -33.42 -9.23 -33.20
CA GLN A 1208 -34.14 -8.09 -33.80
C GLN A 1208 -35.58 -8.44 -34.21
N GLU A 1209 -35.88 -9.73 -34.43
CA GLU A 1209 -37.20 -10.24 -34.80
C GLU A 1209 -37.94 -10.85 -33.59
N PHE A 1210 -37.44 -10.65 -32.37
CA PHE A 1210 -38.02 -11.26 -31.17
C PHE A 1210 -39.34 -10.57 -30.75
N THR A 1211 -40.47 -11.23 -31.04
CA THR A 1211 -41.80 -10.78 -30.58
C THR A 1211 -42.07 -11.21 -29.13
N SER A 1212 -42.15 -10.23 -28.22
CA SER A 1212 -42.41 -10.45 -26.78
C SER A 1212 -43.73 -11.18 -26.50
N SER A 1213 -43.73 -12.03 -25.47
CA SER A 1213 -44.91 -12.75 -24.97
C SER A 1213 -46.04 -11.81 -24.50
N ARG A 1214 -45.74 -10.53 -24.21
CA ARG A 1214 -46.75 -9.52 -23.85
C ARG A 1214 -47.78 -9.29 -24.97
N TYR A 1215 -47.38 -9.48 -26.23
CA TYR A 1215 -48.21 -9.24 -27.41
C TYR A 1215 -48.78 -10.55 -28.02
N MET A 1216 -48.76 -11.65 -27.26
CA MET A 1216 -49.28 -12.95 -27.68
C MET A 1216 -50.42 -13.41 -26.77
N LYS A 1217 -51.58 -13.78 -27.34
CA LYS A 1217 -52.67 -14.40 -26.57
C LYS A 1217 -52.25 -15.80 -26.10
N ILE A 1218 -52.15 -16.00 -24.79
CA ILE A 1218 -51.85 -17.31 -24.19
C ILE A 1218 -53.16 -18.09 -24.00
N GLN A 1219 -53.39 -19.09 -24.86
CA GLN A 1219 -54.27 -20.21 -24.57
C GLN A 1219 -53.54 -21.54 -24.81
N THR A 1220 -53.45 -22.36 -23.77
CA THR A 1220 -53.20 -23.82 -23.81
C THR A 1220 -52.25 -24.34 -24.91
N GLY A 1221 -51.00 -23.89 -24.89
CA GLY A 1221 -49.88 -24.68 -25.43
C GLY A 1221 -49.60 -24.61 -26.94
N GLN A 1222 -50.32 -23.80 -27.73
CA GLN A 1222 -49.98 -23.57 -29.14
C GLN A 1222 -49.90 -22.06 -29.44
N VAL A 1223 -48.85 -21.67 -30.17
CA VAL A 1223 -48.58 -20.25 -30.52
C VAL A 1223 -48.97 -20.02 -31.98
N ASN A 1224 -50.09 -19.35 -32.20
CA ASN A 1224 -50.44 -18.79 -33.50
C ASN A 1224 -50.08 -17.30 -33.56
N ILE A 1225 -49.48 -16.87 -34.67
CA ILE A 1225 -49.12 -15.47 -34.91
C ILE A 1225 -50.39 -14.71 -35.30
N LEU A 1226 -50.78 -13.72 -34.50
CA LEU A 1226 -51.74 -12.70 -34.94
C LEU A 1226 -51.08 -11.87 -36.05
N ARG A 1227 -51.64 -11.91 -37.26
CA ARG A 1227 -51.35 -10.89 -38.27
C ARG A 1227 -51.92 -9.56 -37.75
N SER A 1228 -51.12 -8.50 -37.80
CA SER A 1228 -51.54 -7.16 -37.42
C SER A 1228 -52.63 -6.65 -38.37
N ASN A 1229 -53.88 -6.66 -37.92
CA ASN A 1229 -55.03 -5.88 -38.43
C ASN A 1229 -56.25 -6.16 -37.53
N GLU A 1230 -56.24 -5.65 -36.30
CA GLU A 1230 -57.42 -5.38 -35.44
C GLU A 1230 -56.94 -5.02 -34.02
N CYS A 1231 -56.81 -3.71 -33.76
CA CYS A 1231 -56.74 -3.14 -32.42
C CYS A 1231 -57.14 -1.65 -32.49
N SER A 1232 -58.42 -1.41 -32.80
CA SER A 1232 -59.08 -0.21 -32.30
C SER A 1232 -59.15 -0.29 -30.78
N ASP A 1233 -59.20 0.86 -30.11
CA ASP A 1233 -59.31 1.00 -28.65
C ASP A 1233 -58.04 0.50 -27.89
N CYS A 1234 -57.19 1.34 -27.30
CA CYS A 1234 -57.52 2.54 -26.53
C CYS A 1234 -56.39 3.57 -26.44
N ILE A 1235 -56.80 4.85 -26.33
CA ILE A 1235 -56.16 5.94 -25.58
C ILE A 1235 -54.74 6.34 -26.04
N ILE A 1236 -54.72 7.33 -26.94
CA ILE A 1236 -53.66 8.34 -26.98
C ILE A 1236 -53.99 9.39 -25.90
N VAL A 1237 -53.02 9.74 -25.05
CA VAL A 1237 -53.02 11.01 -24.32
C VAL A 1237 -51.84 11.83 -24.84
N ASN A 1238 -52.14 12.90 -25.59
CA ASN A 1238 -51.14 13.89 -25.94
C ASN A 1238 -50.90 14.83 -24.76
N THR A 1239 -49.63 15.09 -24.46
CA THR A 1239 -49.14 16.40 -23.99
C THR A 1239 -47.73 16.58 -24.54
N ASP A 1240 -47.64 17.37 -25.61
CA ASP A 1240 -46.49 18.07 -26.20
C ASP A 1240 -45.08 17.44 -26.09
#